data_AF-A0A7V0IFT5-F1
#
_entry.id   AF-A0A7V0IFT5-F1
#
_cell.length_a   1.000
_cell.length_b   1.000
_cell.length_c   1.000
_cell.angle_alpha   90.00
_cell.angle_beta   90.00
_cell.angle_gamma   90.00
#
_symmetry.space_group_name_H-M   'P 1'
#
loop_
_entity.id
_entity.type
_entity.pdbx_description
1 polymer ?
#
loop_
_entity_poly.entity_id
_entity_poly.type
_entity_poly.pdbx_seq_one_letter_code
_entity_poly.pdbx_strand_id
1 'polypeptide(L)'
;VFDSVIVMDIPVPACGSLFVVWTPIETISASDIVPLDSFKVMIPGGWFHIGADVGDTIWLVNSGADTGFIHRARPDRWVYVDSFTIRTIEEPCSLFARFVAAGGYEDSTLWELSEWEVDNPADALAGWNFRRADSLDGSDVICSDPQMPVRNITFYEALAYAHWCGGTLPTRAQWEVAARLNTGWIFPWGDEFCIPDFPDSLTANVGDGIQCAPDTFDGGPGIPQAFVLDKSPAGCLSMGGNLAEWCLDAYSESHYSLIDPLSPHLPAGVSDDRTASGGYFGVHYQYRASVFQRDPANPESRQAHIGLRVVWNNGDGIPNNWLADTFVFDTSVPETVSVLVPHGCLMDWVPDSFAVVFTELVSGAVGITPDMPSNIYPRWNSVPGETLWIIKQAVDLAGVDSVCVDLSALEDTAGNSLGISAPVCVPLCGTCFDIFQQPGTLYCPVGCVAQGIVGVVNCSDIALEVDSVLTYPPFEILNDIVSISPGETTYLSVRFTPEYAGSVSVPLMLYGNFGFFSDYLLGWGCAQPFVVSQPPEIDFGETCDTTDCADFKVLLNTCPGGQFEICDIRWTEGVHFRLWQINIGDTLTDSLVGRICLGSLGTGDMVDTLHITFCPVGGVCCDAAVVDIPVSASCFGTGCTPKTDVQAILADGTNSVVFSCIADEVKIFTRSGRFVVKLEPNAFGVVSWDLTDSNGNPVPAGVYYWVSGKTHGYIIVLR
;
A
#
# COMPACT_ATOMS: atom_id res chain seq x y z
N VAL A 1 23.61 -26.18 41.66
CA VAL A 1 25.07 -26.40 41.60
C VAL A 1 25.55 -26.69 43.02
N PHE A 2 26.01 -27.91 43.28
CA PHE A 2 26.71 -28.24 44.52
C PHE A 2 28.00 -28.96 44.14
N ASP A 3 29.12 -28.47 44.66
CA ASP A 3 30.49 -28.83 44.26
C ASP A 3 31.05 -30.10 44.94
N SER A 4 30.18 -30.95 45.49
CA SER A 4 30.58 -32.28 45.98
C SER A 4 29.35 -33.16 46.22
N VAL A 5 29.55 -34.47 46.07
CA VAL A 5 28.53 -35.51 46.29
C VAL A 5 27.98 -35.39 47.71
N ILE A 6 26.79 -34.81 47.84
CA ILE A 6 25.96 -34.92 49.04
C ILE A 6 24.90 -35.97 48.73
N VAL A 7 25.00 -37.13 49.36
CA VAL A 7 23.88 -38.07 49.44
C VAL A 7 22.84 -37.41 50.35
N MET A 8 21.78 -36.88 49.77
CA MET A 8 20.60 -36.46 50.52
C MET A 8 19.74 -37.69 50.78
N ASP A 9 19.84 -38.25 51.99
CA ASP A 9 18.86 -39.21 52.51
C ASP A 9 17.56 -38.47 52.79
N ILE A 10 16.65 -38.46 51.81
CA ILE A 10 15.27 -37.99 52.00
C ILE A 10 14.43 -39.20 52.41
N PRO A 11 13.91 -39.27 53.65
CA PRO A 11 13.08 -40.39 54.09
C PRO A 11 11.68 -40.24 53.47
N VAL A 12 11.42 -40.99 52.40
CA VAL A 12 10.09 -41.11 51.81
C VAL A 12 9.35 -42.28 52.48
N PRO A 13 8.15 -42.09 53.07
CA PRO A 13 7.37 -43.20 53.58
C PRO A 13 6.83 -44.04 52.41
N ALA A 14 7.34 -45.28 52.33
CA ALA A 14 6.81 -46.45 51.63
C ALA A 14 6.51 -46.35 50.11
N CYS A 15 7.35 -47.11 49.37
CA CYS A 15 7.15 -47.67 48.02
C CYS A 15 7.56 -46.81 46.81
N GLY A 16 8.87 -46.73 46.57
CA GLY A 16 9.46 -46.44 45.25
C GLY A 16 10.93 -46.07 45.35
N SER A 17 11.84 -46.82 44.73
CA SER A 17 13.25 -46.45 44.62
C SER A 17 13.44 -45.54 43.39
N LEU A 18 13.85 -44.29 43.62
CA LEU A 18 14.26 -43.35 42.58
C LEU A 18 15.70 -43.68 42.15
N PHE A 19 15.90 -44.05 40.88
CA PHE A 19 17.23 -44.17 40.27
C PHE A 19 17.48 -42.91 39.45
N VAL A 20 18.42 -42.07 39.88
CA VAL A 20 18.89 -40.91 39.11
C VAL A 20 20.18 -41.31 38.40
N VAL A 21 20.15 -41.40 37.07
CA VAL A 21 21.33 -41.60 36.24
C VAL A 21 21.81 -40.23 35.78
N TRP A 22 23.05 -39.85 36.13
CA TRP A 22 23.70 -38.65 35.62
C TRP A 22 24.62 -39.01 34.45
N THR A 23 24.42 -38.36 33.31
CA THR A 23 25.43 -38.21 32.26
C THR A 23 26.13 -36.85 32.42
N PRO A 24 27.46 -36.76 32.30
CA PRO A 24 28.17 -35.51 32.49
C PRO A 24 28.09 -34.66 31.22
N ILE A 25 27.38 -33.52 31.29
CA ILE A 25 27.57 -32.40 30.36
C ILE A 25 28.36 -31.34 31.15
N GLU A 26 29.67 -31.26 30.89
CA GLU A 26 30.65 -30.52 31.71
C GLU A 26 30.62 -28.98 31.59
N THR A 27 29.58 -28.33 31.06
CA THR A 27 29.70 -26.91 30.66
C THR A 27 28.57 -25.93 31.00
N ILE A 28 27.51 -26.30 31.72
CA ILE A 28 26.40 -25.36 32.00
C ILE A 28 26.42 -24.92 33.48
N SER A 29 26.75 -23.65 33.72
CA SER A 29 26.68 -23.01 35.04
C SER A 29 25.27 -22.46 35.33
N ALA A 30 24.97 -22.15 36.60
CA ALA A 30 23.65 -21.61 36.98
C ALA A 30 23.33 -20.24 36.36
N SER A 31 24.35 -19.47 35.97
CA SER A 31 24.18 -18.19 35.25
C SER A 31 23.84 -18.37 33.77
N ASP A 32 24.02 -19.57 33.21
CA ASP A 32 23.69 -19.88 31.81
C ASP A 32 22.23 -20.35 31.66
N ILE A 33 21.49 -20.42 32.78
CA ILE A 33 20.10 -20.87 32.83
C ILE A 33 19.18 -19.66 32.59
N VAL A 34 18.60 -19.60 31.40
CA VAL A 34 17.53 -18.66 31.07
C VAL A 34 16.27 -19.03 31.88
N PRO A 35 15.68 -18.12 32.69
CA PRO A 35 14.44 -18.41 33.40
C PRO A 35 13.30 -18.64 32.40
N LEU A 36 12.61 -19.77 32.52
CA LEU A 36 11.57 -20.23 31.58
C LEU A 36 10.41 -19.22 31.40
N ASP A 37 10.14 -18.40 32.41
CA ASP A 37 9.02 -17.44 32.44
C ASP A 37 9.39 -16.05 31.89
N SER A 38 10.69 -15.74 31.73
CA SER A 38 11.12 -14.39 31.33
C SER A 38 11.06 -14.08 29.82
N PHE A 39 10.70 -15.06 28.99
CA PHE A 39 10.70 -14.94 27.52
C PHE A 39 9.40 -15.41 26.89
N LYS A 40 8.26 -14.98 27.42
CA LYS A 40 6.95 -15.25 26.87
C LYS A 40 6.14 -13.96 26.76
N VAL A 41 5.35 -13.83 25.71
CA VAL A 41 4.37 -12.76 25.56
C VAL A 41 3.02 -13.34 25.17
N MET A 42 1.95 -12.88 25.82
CA MET A 42 0.58 -13.20 25.45
C MET A 42 0.11 -12.20 24.40
N ILE A 43 -0.33 -12.72 23.27
CA ILE A 43 -0.97 -11.97 22.21
C ILE A 43 -2.48 -12.21 22.34
N PRO A 44 -3.28 -11.15 22.56
CA PRO A 44 -4.73 -11.27 22.59
C PRO A 44 -5.28 -11.78 21.26
N GLY A 45 -6.35 -12.57 21.32
CA GLY A 45 -7.05 -13.01 20.12
C GLY A 45 -7.73 -11.85 19.42
N GLY A 46 -7.84 -11.92 18.10
CA GLY A 46 -8.45 -10.86 17.31
C GLY A 46 -8.24 -11.02 15.81
N TRP A 47 -8.74 -10.02 15.09
CA TRP A 47 -8.55 -9.88 13.65
C TRP A 47 -7.19 -9.26 13.36
N PHE A 48 -6.43 -9.89 12.47
CA PHE A 48 -5.13 -9.43 12.03
C PHE A 48 -5.01 -9.39 10.51
N HIS A 49 -4.29 -8.39 10.01
CA HIS A 49 -3.84 -8.36 8.62
C HIS A 49 -2.69 -9.32 8.42
N ILE A 50 -2.83 -10.26 7.49
CA ILE A 50 -1.83 -11.26 7.14
C ILE A 50 -1.63 -11.27 5.63
N GLY A 51 -0.37 -11.23 5.18
CA GLY A 51 0.00 -11.04 3.79
C GLY A 51 0.35 -9.58 3.44
N ALA A 52 0.89 -9.40 2.24
CA ALA A 52 1.38 -8.13 1.73
C ALA A 52 0.32 -7.42 0.89
N ASP A 53 0.14 -6.12 1.11
CA ASP A 53 -0.77 -5.30 0.32
C ASP A 53 -0.09 -4.77 -0.97
N VAL A 54 -0.64 -3.71 -1.58
CA VAL A 54 -0.02 -3.03 -2.72
C VAL A 54 1.14 -2.13 -2.35
N GLY A 55 1.08 -1.43 -1.22
CA GLY A 55 2.18 -0.63 -0.71
C GLY A 55 3.41 -1.49 -0.41
N ASP A 56 3.21 -2.57 0.33
CA ASP A 56 4.25 -3.54 0.69
C ASP A 56 4.93 -4.10 -0.56
N THR A 57 4.13 -4.45 -1.56
CA THR A 57 4.61 -5.00 -2.83
C THR A 57 5.49 -4.02 -3.59
N ILE A 58 5.10 -2.75 -3.65
CA ILE A 58 5.90 -1.72 -4.33
C ILE A 58 7.26 -1.57 -3.63
N TRP A 59 7.26 -1.57 -2.30
CA TRP A 59 8.50 -1.53 -1.53
C TRP A 59 9.37 -2.75 -1.81
N LEU A 60 8.80 -3.96 -1.77
CA LEU A 60 9.51 -5.21 -2.04
C LEU A 60 10.15 -5.22 -3.43
N VAL A 61 9.43 -4.77 -4.47
CA VAL A 61 9.97 -4.62 -5.84
C VAL A 61 11.17 -3.67 -5.83
N ASN A 62 11.04 -2.50 -5.20
CA ASN A 62 12.10 -1.50 -5.15
C ASN A 62 13.34 -1.99 -4.39
N SER A 63 13.16 -2.93 -3.46
CA SER A 63 14.21 -3.61 -2.72
C SER A 63 14.78 -4.86 -3.42
N GLY A 64 14.36 -5.13 -4.66
CA GLY A 64 14.90 -6.21 -5.50
C GLY A 64 14.20 -7.56 -5.37
N ALA A 65 13.00 -7.62 -4.77
CA ALA A 65 12.20 -8.83 -4.73
C ALA A 65 11.70 -9.20 -6.14
N ASP A 66 11.75 -10.48 -6.49
CA ASP A 66 11.22 -10.97 -7.75
C ASP A 66 9.68 -11.11 -7.73
N THR A 67 9.09 -11.26 -8.92
CA THR A 67 7.64 -11.41 -9.08
C THR A 67 7.09 -12.66 -8.39
N GLY A 68 7.90 -13.71 -8.22
CA GLY A 68 7.52 -14.92 -7.51
C GLY A 68 7.39 -14.66 -6.01
N PHE A 69 8.33 -13.94 -5.41
CA PHE A 69 8.27 -13.54 -4.00
C PHE A 69 7.01 -12.71 -3.72
N ILE A 70 6.74 -11.73 -4.57
CA ILE A 70 5.55 -10.86 -4.46
C ILE A 70 4.26 -11.68 -4.55
N HIS A 71 4.18 -12.61 -5.50
CA HIS A 71 3.03 -13.49 -5.63
C HIS A 71 2.81 -14.32 -4.37
N ARG A 72 3.89 -14.84 -3.77
CA ARG A 72 3.82 -15.63 -2.52
C ARG A 72 3.54 -14.79 -1.27
N ALA A 73 3.87 -13.50 -1.29
CA ALA A 73 3.60 -12.57 -0.21
C ALA A 73 2.13 -12.13 -0.18
N ARG A 74 1.37 -12.37 -1.26
CA ARG A 74 0.02 -11.85 -1.48
C ARG A 74 -1.08 -12.92 -1.41
N PRO A 75 -2.35 -12.49 -1.24
CA PRO A 75 -2.80 -11.13 -0.94
C PRO A 75 -2.77 -10.81 0.57
N ASP A 76 -2.86 -9.53 0.95
CA ASP A 76 -3.22 -9.12 2.31
C ASP A 76 -4.68 -9.49 2.61
N ARG A 77 -4.93 -10.05 3.80
CA ARG A 77 -6.25 -10.50 4.25
C ARG A 77 -6.42 -10.34 5.75
N TRP A 78 -7.65 -10.06 6.16
CA TRP A 78 -8.07 -10.20 7.55
C TRP A 78 -8.22 -11.67 7.90
N VAL A 79 -7.51 -12.10 8.94
CA VAL A 79 -7.70 -13.41 9.55
C VAL A 79 -7.84 -13.28 11.07
N TYR A 80 -8.69 -14.10 11.65
CA TYR A 80 -8.88 -14.20 13.07
C TYR A 80 -7.89 -15.20 13.65
N VAL A 81 -7.09 -14.75 14.62
CA VAL A 81 -6.14 -15.59 15.36
C VAL A 81 -6.58 -15.59 16.82
N ASP A 82 -6.73 -16.78 17.42
CA ASP A 82 -7.02 -16.91 18.85
C ASP A 82 -5.91 -16.29 19.70
N SER A 83 -6.20 -16.03 20.97
CA SER A 83 -5.12 -15.65 21.87
C SER A 83 -4.11 -16.80 22.01
N PHE A 84 -2.84 -16.45 22.00
CA PHE A 84 -1.76 -17.40 22.23
C PHE A 84 -0.63 -16.73 22.98
N THR A 85 0.13 -17.53 23.69
CA THR A 85 1.40 -17.09 24.25
C THR A 85 2.52 -17.59 23.34
N ILE A 86 3.49 -16.75 23.02
CA ILE A 86 4.64 -17.12 22.19
C ILE A 86 5.95 -16.83 22.91
N ARG A 87 6.96 -17.67 22.67
CA ARG A 87 8.33 -17.42 23.12
C ARG A 87 8.87 -16.15 22.44
N THR A 88 9.46 -15.22 23.20
CA THR A 88 9.97 -13.95 22.64
C THR A 88 11.35 -14.05 22.00
N ILE A 89 12.02 -15.20 22.10
CA ILE A 89 13.29 -15.50 21.43
C ILE A 89 13.18 -16.87 20.74
N GLU A 90 14.05 -17.15 19.79
CA GLU A 90 14.29 -18.52 19.31
C GLU A 90 14.72 -19.43 20.47
N GLU A 91 14.41 -20.73 20.39
CA GLU A 91 14.69 -21.64 21.49
C GLU A 91 16.20 -21.81 21.71
N PRO A 92 16.74 -21.46 22.90
CA PRO A 92 18.16 -21.59 23.16
C PRO A 92 18.56 -23.05 23.38
N CYS A 93 19.78 -23.37 22.99
CA CYS A 93 20.40 -24.69 23.17
C CYS A 93 20.35 -25.22 24.60
N SER A 94 20.46 -24.33 25.59
CA SER A 94 20.31 -24.68 27.02
C SER A 94 18.95 -25.30 27.34
N LEU A 95 17.86 -24.84 26.73
CA LEU A 95 16.53 -25.41 26.95
C LEU A 95 16.34 -26.70 26.16
N PHE A 96 16.83 -26.77 24.91
CA PHE A 96 16.78 -28.00 24.12
C PHE A 96 17.58 -29.13 24.76
N ALA A 97 18.73 -28.84 25.36
CA ALA A 97 19.53 -29.82 26.11
C ALA A 97 18.75 -30.44 27.29
N ARG A 98 17.79 -29.71 27.88
CA ARG A 98 16.93 -30.24 28.97
C ARG A 98 15.90 -31.23 28.45
N PHE A 99 15.36 -31.02 27.24
CA PHE A 99 14.51 -31.98 26.56
C PHE A 99 15.27 -33.29 26.31
N VAL A 100 16.49 -33.21 25.77
CA VAL A 100 17.34 -34.40 25.55
C VAL A 100 17.64 -35.10 26.88
N ALA A 101 18.07 -34.35 27.91
CA ALA A 101 18.39 -34.91 29.21
C ALA A 101 17.18 -35.51 29.95
N ALA A 102 15.95 -35.05 29.63
CA ALA A 102 14.72 -35.59 30.17
C ALA A 102 14.24 -36.88 29.49
N GLY A 103 14.99 -37.38 28.48
CA GLY A 103 14.61 -38.56 27.71
C GLY A 103 13.56 -38.27 26.63
N GLY A 104 13.52 -37.04 26.11
CA GLY A 104 12.51 -36.61 25.15
C GLY A 104 12.56 -37.35 23.80
N TYR A 105 13.71 -37.90 23.41
CA TYR A 105 13.82 -38.75 22.22
C TYR A 105 13.28 -40.16 22.46
N GLU A 106 13.30 -40.62 23.71
CA GLU A 106 12.83 -41.93 24.12
C GLU A 106 11.33 -41.96 24.43
N ASP A 107 10.72 -40.81 24.73
CA ASP A 107 9.30 -40.68 25.01
C ASP A 107 8.49 -40.55 23.72
N SER A 108 7.98 -41.67 23.20
CA SER A 108 7.20 -41.72 21.96
C SER A 108 5.93 -40.87 21.98
N THR A 109 5.41 -40.51 23.16
CA THR A 109 4.18 -39.70 23.25
C THR A 109 4.37 -38.27 22.77
N LEU A 110 5.62 -37.78 22.75
CA LEU A 110 5.98 -36.45 22.26
C LEU A 110 6.07 -36.37 20.73
N TRP A 111 6.06 -37.51 20.03
CA TRP A 111 6.30 -37.59 18.59
C TRP A 111 5.02 -37.87 17.80
N GLU A 112 3.88 -37.97 18.50
CA GLU A 112 2.57 -38.17 17.90
C GLU A 112 1.95 -36.81 17.56
N LEU A 113 1.46 -36.66 16.32
CA LEU A 113 0.63 -35.50 15.97
C LEU A 113 -0.71 -35.62 16.69
N SER A 114 -1.12 -34.55 17.34
CA SER A 114 -2.41 -34.43 18.00
C SER A 114 -3.55 -34.22 16.98
N GLU A 115 -4.79 -34.50 17.39
CA GLU A 115 -5.98 -34.38 16.52
C GLU A 115 -6.18 -32.96 15.97
N TRP A 116 -5.71 -31.92 16.66
CA TRP A 116 -5.81 -30.53 16.19
C TRP A 116 -4.72 -30.15 15.17
N GLU A 117 -3.63 -30.91 15.09
CA GLU A 117 -2.56 -30.76 14.08
C GLU A 117 -2.92 -31.48 12.75
N VAL A 118 -4.07 -32.16 12.72
CA VAL A 118 -4.60 -32.92 11.60
C VAL A 118 -6.08 -32.58 11.40
N ASP A 119 -6.40 -31.57 10.59
CA ASP A 119 -7.79 -31.10 10.35
C ASP A 119 -8.75 -32.16 9.73
N ASN A 120 -8.27 -33.38 9.38
CA ASN A 120 -9.09 -34.43 8.78
C ASN A 120 -8.80 -35.83 9.38
N PRO A 121 -9.79 -36.49 10.02
CA PRO A 121 -9.65 -37.86 10.53
C PRO A 121 -9.33 -38.89 9.45
N ALA A 122 -9.62 -38.61 8.17
CA ALA A 122 -9.27 -39.48 7.05
C ALA A 122 -7.78 -39.38 6.63
N ASP A 123 -7.13 -38.25 6.90
CA ASP A 123 -5.70 -38.04 6.61
C ASP A 123 -4.78 -38.62 7.70
N ALA A 124 -5.32 -38.84 8.91
CA ALA A 124 -4.67 -39.61 9.98
C ALA A 124 -4.34 -41.07 9.57
N LEU A 125 -4.91 -41.56 8.46
CA LEU A 125 -4.74 -42.93 7.96
C LEU A 125 -3.77 -43.08 6.77
N ALA A 126 -3.24 -41.98 6.20
CA ALA A 126 -2.40 -42.03 5.01
C ALA A 126 -0.96 -41.53 5.27
N GLY A 127 -0.14 -42.35 5.92
CA GLY A 127 1.31 -42.34 5.71
C GLY A 127 2.22 -41.68 6.76
N TRP A 128 1.68 -40.98 7.75
CA TRP A 128 2.48 -40.23 8.74
C TRP A 128 2.81 -41.01 10.02
N ASN A 129 2.33 -42.25 10.12
CA ASN A 129 2.60 -43.13 11.25
C ASN A 129 4.05 -43.65 11.19
N PHE A 130 4.87 -43.16 12.12
CA PHE A 130 6.22 -43.65 12.48
C PHE A 130 7.36 -43.32 11.51
N ARG A 131 8.10 -42.25 11.81
CA ARG A 131 9.56 -42.37 11.89
C ARG A 131 9.94 -42.50 13.36
N ARG A 132 10.25 -43.74 13.70
CA ARG A 132 10.62 -44.19 15.03
C ARG A 132 11.96 -43.53 15.41
N ALA A 133 12.08 -43.18 16.69
CA ALA A 133 13.24 -42.48 17.29
C ALA A 133 14.56 -43.29 17.27
N ASP A 134 14.59 -44.47 16.64
CA ASP A 134 15.69 -45.43 16.71
C ASP A 134 16.96 -45.01 15.95
N SER A 135 16.96 -43.86 15.26
CA SER A 135 18.17 -43.26 14.66
C SER A 135 18.44 -41.80 15.04
N LEU A 136 17.69 -41.20 15.97
CA LEU A 136 17.85 -39.81 16.38
C LEU A 136 18.20 -39.78 17.88
N ASP A 137 19.45 -39.49 18.23
CA ASP A 137 19.94 -39.39 19.62
C ASP A 137 20.35 -37.96 20.01
N GLY A 138 19.99 -36.98 19.18
CA GLY A 138 20.39 -35.58 19.33
C GLY A 138 21.87 -35.28 19.06
N SER A 139 22.69 -36.26 18.65
CA SER A 139 24.14 -36.07 18.47
C SER A 139 24.52 -35.12 17.33
N ASP A 140 23.65 -34.94 16.33
CA ASP A 140 23.88 -33.99 15.23
C ASP A 140 23.26 -32.60 15.48
N VAL A 141 22.65 -32.37 16.66
CA VAL A 141 22.11 -31.05 17.02
C VAL A 141 23.28 -30.10 17.25
N ILE A 142 23.28 -28.95 16.55
CA ILE A 142 24.36 -27.99 16.67
C ILE A 142 24.08 -27.07 17.86
N CYS A 143 24.69 -27.37 19.00
CA CYS A 143 24.56 -26.62 20.24
C CYS A 143 25.91 -26.42 20.94
N SER A 144 26.77 -25.56 20.37
CA SER A 144 28.08 -25.25 20.94
C SER A 144 28.06 -24.21 22.06
N ASP A 145 27.02 -23.36 22.10
CA ASP A 145 26.84 -22.31 23.11
C ASP A 145 25.41 -22.42 23.69
N PRO A 146 25.23 -22.49 25.03
CA PRO A 146 23.92 -22.63 25.66
C PRO A 146 22.92 -21.49 25.38
N GLN A 147 23.40 -20.29 25.02
CA GLN A 147 22.57 -19.11 24.75
C GLN A 147 22.24 -18.95 23.27
N MET A 148 22.93 -19.66 22.38
CA MET A 148 22.62 -19.67 20.96
C MET A 148 21.33 -20.45 20.68
N PRO A 149 20.60 -20.10 19.62
CA PRO A 149 19.40 -20.83 19.24
C PRO A 149 19.75 -22.23 18.75
N VAL A 150 18.93 -23.21 19.12
CA VAL A 150 19.05 -24.59 18.62
C VAL A 150 18.73 -24.62 17.13
N ARG A 151 19.52 -25.39 16.38
CA ARG A 151 19.39 -25.54 14.93
C ARG A 151 19.82 -26.94 14.49
N ASN A 152 19.66 -27.20 13.19
CA ASN A 152 19.97 -28.51 12.61
C ASN A 152 19.08 -29.62 13.21
N ILE A 153 17.81 -29.28 13.37
CA ILE A 153 16.74 -30.17 13.84
C ILE A 153 15.70 -30.34 12.74
N THR A 154 15.09 -31.51 12.68
CA THR A 154 13.94 -31.79 11.83
C THR A 154 12.70 -31.08 12.36
N PHE A 155 11.66 -30.98 11.51
CA PHE A 155 10.34 -30.50 11.94
C PHE A 155 9.79 -31.35 13.10
N TYR A 156 9.97 -32.67 13.05
CA TYR A 156 9.48 -33.59 14.08
C TYR A 156 10.22 -33.42 15.42
N GLU A 157 11.53 -33.19 15.40
CA GLU A 157 12.30 -32.87 16.61
C GLU A 157 11.86 -31.54 17.23
N ALA A 158 11.61 -30.53 16.38
CA ALA A 158 11.09 -29.23 16.82
C ALA A 158 9.69 -29.37 17.46
N LEU A 159 8.81 -30.16 16.84
CA LEU A 159 7.47 -30.40 17.34
C LEU A 159 7.47 -31.18 18.65
N ALA A 160 8.26 -32.26 18.75
CA ALA A 160 8.38 -33.05 19.97
C ALA A 160 8.94 -32.24 21.14
N TYR A 161 9.89 -31.35 20.86
CA TYR A 161 10.37 -30.39 21.84
C TYR A 161 9.25 -29.41 22.29
N ALA A 162 8.45 -28.90 21.35
CA ALA A 162 7.36 -28.00 21.66
C ALA A 162 6.29 -28.67 22.54
N HIS A 163 5.94 -29.93 22.21
CA HIS A 163 5.03 -30.76 23.01
C HIS A 163 5.59 -31.01 24.42
N TRP A 164 6.89 -31.30 24.54
CA TRP A 164 7.56 -31.42 25.84
C TRP A 164 7.49 -30.14 26.67
N CYS A 165 7.52 -28.98 26.02
CA CYS A 165 7.30 -27.68 26.65
C CYS A 165 5.84 -27.40 27.02
N GLY A 166 4.92 -28.34 26.77
CA GLY A 166 3.47 -28.17 26.95
C GLY A 166 2.84 -27.23 25.91
N GLY A 167 3.52 -26.98 24.80
CA GLY A 167 3.05 -26.11 23.72
C GLY A 167 3.12 -26.82 22.36
N THR A 168 3.23 -26.04 21.29
CA THR A 168 3.37 -26.52 19.92
C THR A 168 4.17 -25.52 19.07
N LEU A 169 4.40 -25.83 17.79
CA LEU A 169 4.99 -24.88 16.83
C LEU A 169 3.96 -23.83 16.41
N PRO A 170 4.36 -22.58 16.14
CA PRO A 170 3.45 -21.56 15.65
C PRO A 170 2.83 -21.99 14.31
N THR A 171 1.55 -21.70 14.13
CA THR A 171 1.00 -21.60 12.77
C THR A 171 1.66 -20.43 12.06
N ARG A 172 1.64 -20.42 10.72
CA ARG A 172 2.21 -19.32 9.95
C ARG A 172 1.53 -18.00 10.28
N ALA A 173 0.22 -18.03 10.52
CA ALA A 173 -0.54 -16.86 10.94
C ALA A 173 -0.10 -16.35 12.32
N GLN A 174 -0.01 -17.23 13.32
CA GLN A 174 0.49 -16.86 14.65
C GLN A 174 1.91 -16.28 14.60
N TRP A 175 2.78 -16.86 13.77
CA TRP A 175 4.13 -16.35 13.56
C TRP A 175 4.11 -14.92 12.99
N GLU A 176 3.29 -14.64 11.98
CA GLU A 176 3.19 -13.28 11.40
C GLU A 176 2.64 -12.28 12.41
N VAL A 177 1.59 -12.66 13.13
CA VAL A 177 0.96 -11.80 14.13
C VAL A 177 1.98 -11.46 15.22
N ALA A 178 2.79 -12.43 15.67
CA ALA A 178 3.87 -12.16 16.60
C ALA A 178 4.96 -11.24 16.02
N ALA A 179 5.15 -11.24 14.70
CA ALA A 179 6.14 -10.42 14.00
C ALA A 179 5.67 -8.97 13.79
N ARG A 180 4.38 -8.72 13.52
CA ARG A 180 3.90 -7.37 13.14
C ARG A 180 2.58 -6.90 13.76
N LEU A 181 1.82 -7.76 14.45
CA LEU A 181 0.45 -7.43 14.89
C LEU A 181 -0.36 -6.81 13.73
N ASN A 182 -1.03 -5.68 13.95
CA ASN A 182 -1.74 -4.88 12.93
C ASN A 182 -1.01 -3.59 12.57
N THR A 183 0.32 -3.54 12.69
CA THR A 183 1.07 -2.32 12.36
C THR A 183 1.19 -2.07 10.85
N GLY A 184 0.97 -3.10 10.03
CA GLY A 184 1.24 -3.05 8.59
C GLY A 184 2.73 -3.07 8.24
N TRP A 185 3.60 -3.40 9.20
CA TRP A 185 5.04 -3.33 8.96
C TRP A 185 5.55 -4.45 8.04
N ILE A 186 6.50 -4.09 7.18
CA ILE A 186 7.21 -5.01 6.28
C ILE A 186 8.20 -5.89 7.07
N PHE A 187 8.92 -5.30 8.01
CA PHE A 187 9.83 -5.99 8.92
C PHE A 187 9.26 -6.03 10.33
N PRO A 188 9.72 -6.97 11.18
CA PRO A 188 9.33 -6.98 12.58
C PRO A 188 9.58 -5.63 13.29
N TRP A 189 10.60 -4.87 12.89
CA TRP A 189 10.97 -3.60 13.52
C TRP A 189 10.49 -2.34 12.79
N GLY A 190 9.78 -2.45 11.66
CA GLY A 190 9.29 -1.30 10.89
C GLY A 190 9.27 -1.49 9.37
N ASP A 191 9.10 -0.40 8.63
CA ASP A 191 9.05 -0.42 7.15
C ASP A 191 10.41 -0.23 6.49
N GLU A 192 11.36 0.37 7.20
CA GLU A 192 12.71 0.58 6.72
C GLU A 192 13.64 -0.52 7.23
N PHE A 193 14.32 -1.21 6.30
CA PHE A 193 15.35 -2.19 6.67
C PHE A 193 16.49 -1.52 7.47
N CYS A 194 16.88 -0.32 7.07
CA CYS A 194 17.92 0.49 7.69
C CYS A 194 17.29 1.60 8.54
N ILE A 195 17.51 1.60 9.86
CA ILE A 195 17.04 2.71 10.71
C ILE A 195 18.04 3.88 10.63
N PRO A 196 17.67 5.05 10.04
CA PRO A 196 18.63 6.12 9.71
C PRO A 196 19.33 6.74 10.91
N ASP A 197 18.64 6.81 12.06
CA ASP A 197 19.16 7.39 13.30
C ASP A 197 20.13 6.46 14.05
N PHE A 198 20.23 5.19 13.62
CA PHE A 198 21.07 4.17 14.24
C PHE A 198 21.87 3.37 13.18
N PRO A 199 22.85 4.00 12.51
CA PRO A 199 23.60 3.35 11.43
C PRO A 199 24.47 2.16 11.87
N ASP A 200 24.75 2.02 13.18
CA ASP A 200 25.52 0.92 13.78
C ASP A 200 24.65 -0.06 14.59
N SER A 201 23.32 0.03 14.54
CA SER A 201 22.46 -0.86 15.33
C SER A 201 22.31 -2.25 14.71
N LEU A 202 21.93 -3.22 15.53
CA LEU A 202 21.73 -4.61 15.10
C LEU A 202 20.23 -4.90 15.00
N THR A 203 19.63 -4.63 13.84
CA THR A 203 18.18 -4.85 13.56
C THR A 203 17.86 -6.23 13.00
N ALA A 204 18.81 -6.90 12.36
CA ALA A 204 18.64 -8.25 11.82
C ALA A 204 19.98 -8.97 11.64
N ASN A 205 19.98 -10.30 11.77
CA ASN A 205 21.12 -11.13 11.40
C ASN A 205 20.85 -11.81 10.03
N VAL A 206 21.34 -11.21 8.94
CA VAL A 206 21.22 -11.73 7.56
C VAL A 206 22.54 -11.61 6.80
N GLY A 207 22.65 -12.29 5.66
CA GLY A 207 23.91 -12.48 4.92
C GLY A 207 24.48 -11.21 4.29
N ASP A 208 23.68 -10.15 4.14
CA ASP A 208 24.14 -8.84 3.67
C ASP A 208 24.68 -7.95 4.81
N GLY A 209 24.98 -8.55 5.95
CA GLY A 209 25.51 -7.90 7.14
C GLY A 209 24.43 -7.43 8.09
N ILE A 210 24.85 -7.20 9.33
CA ILE A 210 24.01 -6.56 10.34
C ILE A 210 23.90 -5.08 9.97
N GLN A 211 22.72 -4.66 9.50
CA GLN A 211 22.32 -3.28 9.23
C GLN A 211 23.36 -2.37 8.53
N CYS A 212 23.17 -2.14 7.23
CA CYS A 212 23.72 -0.99 6.46
C CYS A 212 25.25 -0.81 6.41
N ALA A 213 26.04 -1.66 7.08
CA ALA A 213 27.49 -1.71 6.97
C ALA A 213 27.90 -2.86 6.04
N PRO A 214 28.64 -2.59 4.93
CA PRO A 214 29.22 -3.66 4.13
C PRO A 214 30.23 -4.46 4.97
N ASP A 215 30.08 -5.78 4.97
CA ASP A 215 31.09 -6.79 5.30
C ASP A 215 31.73 -6.75 6.70
N THR A 216 30.97 -7.04 7.77
CA THR A 216 31.61 -7.41 9.06
C THR A 216 31.10 -8.67 9.76
N PHE A 217 30.09 -9.37 9.24
CA PHE A 217 29.64 -10.64 9.84
C PHE A 217 29.69 -11.79 8.82
N ASP A 218 30.68 -12.69 8.97
CA ASP A 218 30.73 -14.00 8.27
C ASP A 218 30.05 -15.13 9.06
N GLY A 219 29.44 -14.76 10.20
CA GLY A 219 29.08 -15.68 11.26
C GLY A 219 27.71 -16.33 11.06
N GLY A 220 27.57 -17.52 11.64
CA GLY A 220 26.30 -18.23 11.76
C GLY A 220 25.26 -17.50 12.62
N PRO A 221 24.33 -18.21 13.27
CA PRO A 221 23.35 -17.57 14.14
C PRO A 221 24.06 -16.87 15.31
N GLY A 222 23.42 -15.83 15.82
CA GLY A 222 23.80 -15.10 17.03
C GLY A 222 22.80 -15.30 18.16
N ILE A 223 23.14 -14.76 19.33
CA ILE A 223 22.27 -14.75 20.51
C ILE A 223 21.17 -13.69 20.27
N PRO A 224 19.86 -14.04 20.25
CA PRO A 224 18.78 -13.10 19.88
C PRO A 224 18.80 -11.78 20.67
N GLN A 225 19.16 -11.84 21.95
CA GLN A 225 19.24 -10.68 22.84
C GLN A 225 20.34 -9.67 22.45
N ALA A 226 21.27 -10.03 21.58
CA ALA A 226 22.24 -9.09 21.03
C ALA A 226 21.61 -8.13 19.99
N PHE A 227 20.48 -8.51 19.39
CA PHE A 227 19.77 -7.78 18.33
C PHE A 227 18.58 -7.00 18.89
N VAL A 228 18.82 -6.10 19.84
CA VAL A 228 17.74 -5.44 20.60
C VAL A 228 16.80 -4.56 19.76
N LEU A 229 17.22 -4.15 18.56
CA LEU A 229 16.38 -3.37 17.65
C LEU A 229 15.57 -4.24 16.67
N ASP A 230 15.79 -5.56 16.65
CA ASP A 230 15.00 -6.57 15.93
C ASP A 230 13.69 -6.91 16.66
N LYS A 231 13.16 -5.96 17.44
CA LYS A 231 12.06 -6.23 18.34
C LYS A 231 10.72 -5.96 17.64
N SER A 232 9.92 -7.02 17.51
CA SER A 232 8.56 -6.93 17.01
C SER A 232 7.66 -6.05 17.89
N PRO A 233 6.50 -5.58 17.39
CA PRO A 233 5.50 -4.89 18.21
C PRO A 233 5.03 -5.72 19.41
N ALA A 234 4.96 -7.05 19.25
CA ALA A 234 4.65 -7.99 20.33
C ALA A 234 5.86 -8.24 21.26
N GLY A 235 7.04 -7.79 20.89
CA GLY A 235 8.26 -7.89 21.68
C GLY A 235 9.09 -9.16 21.43
N CYS A 236 8.85 -9.85 20.32
CA CYS A 236 9.67 -10.97 19.87
C CYS A 236 10.94 -10.46 19.16
N LEU A 237 12.06 -11.12 19.40
CA LEU A 237 13.36 -10.84 18.75
C LEU A 237 13.65 -11.90 17.70
N SER A 238 14.49 -11.56 16.70
CA SER A 238 14.97 -12.50 15.69
C SER A 238 13.84 -13.12 14.88
N MET A 239 12.82 -12.32 14.59
CA MET A 239 11.74 -12.71 13.67
C MET A 239 12.13 -12.44 12.21
N GLY A 240 13.10 -11.56 11.95
CA GLY A 240 13.62 -11.25 10.62
C GLY A 240 15.10 -11.61 10.49
N GLY A 241 15.41 -12.86 10.20
CA GLY A 241 16.77 -13.41 10.10
C GLY A 241 17.15 -14.26 11.31
N ASN A 242 18.45 -14.40 11.55
CA ASN A 242 19.05 -15.37 12.46
C ASN A 242 18.83 -16.82 12.02
N LEU A 243 17.80 -17.52 12.48
CA LEU A 243 17.37 -18.79 11.90
C LEU A 243 15.97 -18.66 11.32
N ALA A 244 15.72 -19.39 10.24
CA ALA A 244 14.35 -19.60 9.83
C ALA A 244 13.66 -20.49 10.87
N GLU A 245 12.39 -20.23 11.15
CA GLU A 245 11.66 -20.93 12.22
C GLU A 245 10.61 -21.88 11.63
N TRP A 246 10.64 -23.15 12.06
CA TRP A 246 9.61 -24.12 11.69
C TRP A 246 8.22 -23.62 12.11
N CYS A 247 7.29 -23.58 11.15
CA CYS A 247 5.86 -23.39 11.38
C CYS A 247 5.11 -24.70 11.18
N LEU A 248 3.96 -24.85 11.84
CA LEU A 248 3.11 -26.04 11.74
C LEU A 248 2.60 -26.27 10.30
N ASP A 249 2.39 -25.18 9.57
CA ASP A 249 1.76 -25.14 8.25
C ASP A 249 2.54 -25.88 7.16
N ALA A 250 1.81 -26.61 6.32
CA ALA A 250 2.33 -27.08 5.03
C ALA A 250 2.73 -25.89 4.15
N TYR A 251 3.79 -26.06 3.36
CA TYR A 251 4.23 -25.00 2.45
C TYR A 251 3.32 -24.90 1.23
N SER A 252 2.91 -23.68 0.90
CA SER A 252 2.25 -23.36 -0.37
C SER A 252 2.68 -21.99 -0.89
N GLU A 253 2.87 -21.88 -2.20
CA GLU A 253 3.10 -20.60 -2.86
C GLU A 253 1.87 -19.69 -2.79
N SER A 254 0.66 -20.28 -2.69
CA SER A 254 -0.60 -19.56 -2.60
C SER A 254 -1.13 -19.49 -1.16
N HIS A 255 -0.24 -19.51 -0.16
CA HIS A 255 -0.61 -19.64 1.25
C HIS A 255 -1.69 -18.64 1.69
N TYR A 256 -1.46 -17.35 1.51
CA TYR A 256 -2.43 -16.31 1.89
C TYR A 256 -3.75 -16.41 1.12
N SER A 257 -3.71 -16.98 -0.10
CA SER A 257 -4.93 -17.22 -0.87
C SER A 257 -5.75 -18.41 -0.37
N LEU A 258 -5.11 -19.37 0.31
CA LEU A 258 -5.69 -20.65 0.71
C LEU A 258 -6.04 -20.74 2.20
N ILE A 259 -5.46 -19.91 3.07
CA ILE A 259 -5.76 -19.94 4.50
C ILE A 259 -7.22 -19.54 4.76
N ASP A 260 -7.89 -20.31 5.61
CA ASP A 260 -9.21 -19.99 6.14
C ASP A 260 -9.09 -18.78 7.08
N PRO A 261 -9.81 -17.67 6.83
CA PRO A 261 -9.77 -16.49 7.69
C PRO A 261 -10.16 -16.74 9.14
N LEU A 262 -10.90 -17.80 9.48
CA LEU A 262 -11.28 -18.11 10.87
C LEU A 262 -10.42 -19.21 11.51
N SER A 263 -9.67 -19.94 10.69
CA SER A 263 -8.71 -20.94 11.13
C SER A 263 -7.47 -20.90 10.23
N PRO A 264 -6.62 -19.87 10.36
CA PRO A 264 -5.58 -19.57 9.39
C PRO A 264 -4.35 -20.48 9.56
N HIS A 265 -4.58 -21.78 9.36
CA HIS A 265 -3.61 -22.86 9.35
C HIS A 265 -3.80 -23.68 8.07
N LEU A 266 -2.72 -23.96 7.35
CA LEU A 266 -2.72 -24.93 6.26
C LEU A 266 -2.33 -26.32 6.77
N PRO A 267 -3.24 -27.31 6.72
CA PRO A 267 -3.02 -28.61 7.31
C PRO A 267 -1.96 -29.45 6.57
N ALA A 268 -1.44 -30.45 7.29
CA ALA A 268 -0.61 -31.50 6.74
C ALA A 268 -1.34 -32.22 5.59
N GLY A 269 -0.73 -32.30 4.40
CA GLY A 269 -1.33 -32.97 3.22
C GLY A 269 -1.52 -32.08 1.99
N VAL A 270 -1.48 -30.75 2.16
CA VAL A 270 -1.42 -29.80 1.03
C VAL A 270 -0.08 -29.89 0.29
N SER A 271 0.99 -30.18 1.04
CA SER A 271 2.35 -30.36 0.54
C SER A 271 3.12 -31.31 1.45
N ASP A 272 4.14 -31.98 0.89
CA ASP A 272 5.10 -32.79 1.65
C ASP A 272 6.11 -31.91 2.42
N ASP A 273 6.30 -30.65 1.99
CA ASP A 273 7.19 -29.68 2.63
C ASP A 273 6.44 -28.84 3.68
N ARG A 274 7.16 -28.42 4.73
CA ARG A 274 6.68 -27.51 5.78
C ARG A 274 7.21 -26.10 5.55
N THR A 275 6.49 -25.13 6.11
CA THR A 275 6.88 -23.72 6.03
C THR A 275 7.95 -23.40 7.08
N ALA A 276 9.06 -22.81 6.64
CA ALA A 276 10.01 -22.12 7.52
C ALA A 276 9.92 -20.60 7.29
N SER A 277 9.79 -19.82 8.37
CA SER A 277 9.50 -18.38 8.31
C SER A 277 10.65 -17.51 8.80
N GLY A 278 10.70 -16.25 8.34
CA GLY A 278 11.59 -15.21 8.88
C GLY A 278 12.96 -15.07 8.24
N GLY A 279 13.39 -16.02 7.41
CA GLY A 279 14.72 -16.01 6.79
C GLY A 279 15.82 -16.36 7.80
N TYR A 280 17.09 -16.35 7.37
CA TYR A 280 18.21 -16.82 8.20
C TYR A 280 19.51 -16.05 7.93
N PHE A 281 20.53 -16.21 8.78
CA PHE A 281 21.83 -15.50 8.74
C PHE A 281 22.59 -15.55 7.41
N GLY A 282 22.24 -16.46 6.50
CA GLY A 282 22.89 -16.66 5.21
C GLY A 282 22.03 -16.29 4.01
N VAL A 283 20.86 -15.66 4.21
CA VAL A 283 20.10 -15.09 3.10
C VAL A 283 20.71 -13.75 2.69
N HIS A 284 21.02 -13.64 1.41
CA HIS A 284 21.29 -12.35 0.78
C HIS A 284 19.96 -11.70 0.40
N TYR A 285 19.94 -10.38 0.28
CA TYR A 285 18.79 -9.50 0.03
C TYR A 285 17.94 -9.17 1.25
N GLN A 286 17.86 -7.86 1.54
CA GLN A 286 17.15 -7.26 2.67
C GLN A 286 15.68 -7.69 2.79
N TYR A 287 14.97 -7.82 1.65
CA TYR A 287 13.55 -8.21 1.64
C TYR A 287 13.30 -9.61 2.20
N ARG A 288 14.32 -10.47 2.29
CA ARG A 288 14.19 -11.82 2.89
C ARG A 288 14.17 -11.83 4.42
N ALA A 289 14.40 -10.68 5.05
CA ALA A 289 14.15 -10.50 6.48
C ALA A 289 12.71 -10.02 6.76
N SER A 290 11.90 -9.81 5.72
CA SER A 290 10.51 -9.36 5.88
C SER A 290 9.65 -10.43 6.55
N VAL A 291 8.56 -9.98 7.16
CA VAL A 291 7.54 -10.84 7.75
C VAL A 291 6.91 -11.80 6.74
N PHE A 292 7.03 -11.52 5.44
CA PHE A 292 6.49 -12.34 4.35
C PHE A 292 7.40 -13.48 3.91
N GLN A 293 8.66 -13.53 4.38
CA GLN A 293 9.60 -14.58 3.99
C GLN A 293 9.10 -15.96 4.46
N ARG A 294 8.92 -16.86 3.48
CA ARG A 294 8.50 -18.26 3.66
C ARG A 294 9.24 -19.14 2.69
N ASP A 295 9.96 -20.14 3.20
CA ASP A 295 10.66 -21.14 2.39
C ASP A 295 10.07 -22.54 2.59
N PRO A 296 10.03 -23.36 1.52
CA PRO A 296 9.70 -24.78 1.65
C PRO A 296 10.87 -25.51 2.29
N ALA A 297 10.59 -26.32 3.30
CA ALA A 297 11.61 -27.16 3.93
C ALA A 297 11.07 -28.58 4.18
N ASN A 298 11.85 -29.56 3.74
CA ASN A 298 11.52 -30.97 3.94
C ASN A 298 11.52 -31.30 5.44
N PRO A 299 10.40 -31.82 6.00
CA PRO A 299 10.25 -32.02 7.44
C PRO A 299 11.23 -33.03 8.05
N GLU A 300 11.82 -33.91 7.25
CA GLU A 300 12.81 -34.91 7.68
C GLU A 300 14.25 -34.42 7.59
N SER A 301 14.48 -33.26 6.96
CA SER A 301 15.81 -32.74 6.74
C SER A 301 16.24 -31.86 7.92
N ARG A 302 17.42 -32.16 8.48
CA ARG A 302 18.10 -31.25 9.40
C ARG A 302 18.84 -30.20 8.58
N GLN A 303 18.48 -28.94 8.80
CA GLN A 303 19.10 -27.81 8.13
C GLN A 303 19.71 -26.86 9.15
N ALA A 304 21.01 -26.55 9.00
CA ALA A 304 21.77 -25.76 9.97
C ALA A 304 21.33 -24.29 10.10
N HIS A 305 20.39 -23.86 9.27
CA HIS A 305 19.83 -22.51 9.25
C HIS A 305 18.35 -22.47 9.68
N ILE A 306 17.78 -23.62 10.09
CA ILE A 306 16.41 -23.70 10.59
C ILE A 306 16.43 -24.10 12.07
N GLY A 307 15.71 -23.34 12.88
CA GLY A 307 15.48 -23.53 14.31
C GLY A 307 13.98 -23.59 14.63
N LEU A 308 13.61 -23.19 15.85
CA LEU A 308 12.21 -23.15 16.25
C LEU A 308 11.91 -22.07 17.28
N ARG A 309 10.60 -21.85 17.44
CA ARG A 309 9.98 -21.07 18.51
C ARG A 309 8.74 -21.83 18.98
N VAL A 310 8.41 -21.75 20.26
CA VAL A 310 7.23 -22.43 20.83
C VAL A 310 6.09 -21.44 21.09
N VAL A 311 4.86 -21.89 20.82
CA VAL A 311 3.61 -21.23 21.21
C VAL A 311 2.79 -22.09 22.16
N TRP A 312 1.94 -21.45 22.97
CA TRP A 312 0.94 -22.06 23.83
C TRP A 312 -0.42 -21.44 23.53
N ASN A 313 -1.37 -22.26 23.09
CA ASN A 313 -2.73 -21.80 22.77
C ASN A 313 -3.56 -21.67 24.06
N ASN A 314 -4.24 -20.54 24.24
CA ASN A 314 -5.11 -20.28 25.39
C ASN A 314 -6.59 -20.48 24.97
N GLY A 315 -7.05 -21.74 24.94
CA GLY A 315 -8.38 -22.15 24.44
C GLY A 315 -8.33 -23.61 23.96
N ASP A 316 -9.43 -24.35 24.02
CA ASP A 316 -9.48 -25.82 24.19
C ASP A 316 -9.14 -26.73 22.99
N GLY A 317 -7.89 -26.64 22.54
CA GLY A 317 -7.13 -27.78 22.00
C GLY A 317 -5.96 -28.26 22.91
N ILE A 318 -6.01 -27.84 24.17
CA ILE A 318 -5.05 -27.87 25.29
C ILE A 318 -4.13 -29.11 25.47
N PRO A 319 -2.91 -28.92 26.08
CA PRO A 319 -2.62 -29.60 27.36
C PRO A 319 -1.95 -28.65 28.38
N ASN A 320 -2.38 -28.36 29.61
CA ASN A 320 -3.53 -28.65 30.45
C ASN A 320 -3.46 -27.64 31.60
N ASN A 321 -4.31 -26.62 31.58
CA ASN A 321 -4.59 -25.65 32.66
C ASN A 321 -3.40 -24.84 33.24
N TRP A 322 -3.74 -23.62 33.69
CA TRP A 322 -2.96 -22.61 34.48
C TRP A 322 -2.41 -21.46 33.61
N LEU A 323 -2.75 -20.18 33.85
CA LEU A 323 -3.31 -19.51 35.04
C LEU A 323 -4.64 -18.81 34.74
N ALA A 324 -5.64 -19.16 35.53
CA ALA A 324 -6.83 -18.36 35.76
C ALA A 324 -6.43 -17.12 36.58
N ASP A 325 -6.32 -15.96 35.93
CA ASP A 325 -6.50 -14.67 36.59
C ASP A 325 -7.72 -13.98 35.98
N THR A 326 -8.78 -14.04 36.78
CA THR A 326 -10.13 -13.55 36.57
C THR A 326 -10.14 -12.03 36.30
N PHE A 327 -10.52 -11.60 35.10
CA PHE A 327 -11.06 -10.26 34.87
C PHE A 327 -12.57 -10.37 34.72
N VAL A 328 -13.29 -9.91 35.74
CA VAL A 328 -14.75 -9.77 35.73
C VAL A 328 -15.05 -8.39 35.14
N PHE A 329 -15.70 -8.34 33.97
CA PHE A 329 -16.37 -7.14 33.48
C PHE A 329 -17.88 -7.31 33.61
N ASP A 330 -18.52 -6.24 34.09
CA ASP A 330 -19.96 -6.05 34.24
C ASP A 330 -20.53 -5.56 32.91
N THR A 331 -21.27 -6.42 32.19
CA THR A 331 -21.97 -6.10 30.93
C THR A 331 -23.47 -6.11 31.17
N SER A 332 -24.05 -4.96 31.52
CA SER A 332 -25.48 -4.85 31.86
C SER A 332 -26.42 -4.63 30.67
N VAL A 333 -26.00 -4.88 29.42
CA VAL A 333 -26.89 -5.00 28.24
C VAL A 333 -26.24 -5.84 27.14
N PRO A 334 -26.90 -6.88 26.56
CA PRO A 334 -26.47 -7.54 25.33
C PRO A 334 -26.91 -6.70 24.13
N GLU A 335 -26.01 -6.28 23.24
CA GLU A 335 -26.44 -5.51 22.06
C GLU A 335 -26.02 -6.04 20.69
N THR A 336 -25.20 -7.10 20.53
CA THR A 336 -24.84 -7.49 19.15
C THR A 336 -24.51 -8.96 18.93
N VAL A 337 -25.24 -9.55 17.97
CA VAL A 337 -24.81 -10.71 17.19
C VAL A 337 -24.26 -10.20 15.87
N SER A 338 -23.03 -10.58 15.55
CA SER A 338 -22.42 -10.30 14.26
C SER A 338 -22.15 -11.61 13.53
N VAL A 339 -22.52 -11.67 12.25
CA VAL A 339 -22.28 -12.81 11.39
C VAL A 339 -21.14 -12.42 10.47
N LEU A 340 -20.02 -13.10 10.59
CA LEU A 340 -18.84 -12.84 9.80
C LEU A 340 -18.68 -13.94 8.77
N VAL A 341 -18.90 -13.58 7.51
CA VAL A 341 -18.72 -14.44 6.35
C VAL A 341 -17.60 -13.81 5.53
N PRO A 342 -16.37 -14.37 5.56
CA PRO A 342 -15.20 -13.71 4.99
C PRO A 342 -15.34 -13.36 3.50
N HIS A 343 -16.09 -14.18 2.74
CA HIS A 343 -16.36 -13.99 1.32
C HIS A 343 -17.78 -13.51 1.01
N GLY A 344 -18.59 -13.16 2.03
CA GLY A 344 -20.01 -12.80 1.89
C GLY A 344 -20.95 -13.98 1.58
N CYS A 345 -20.40 -15.11 1.12
CA CYS A 345 -21.07 -16.40 0.90
C CYS A 345 -20.09 -17.56 1.23
N LEU A 346 -20.59 -18.80 1.28
CA LEU A 346 -19.77 -20.01 1.48
C LEU A 346 -19.46 -20.68 0.14
N MET A 347 -18.19 -20.85 -0.20
CA MET A 347 -17.81 -21.58 -1.41
C MET A 347 -18.03 -23.10 -1.27
N ASP A 348 -18.59 -23.75 -2.30
CA ASP A 348 -18.88 -25.19 -2.31
C ASP A 348 -17.68 -26.06 -2.73
N TRP A 349 -16.70 -25.48 -3.45
CA TRP A 349 -15.51 -26.19 -3.94
C TRP A 349 -14.23 -26.03 -3.09
N VAL A 350 -14.26 -25.23 -2.01
CA VAL A 350 -13.14 -25.08 -1.05
C VAL A 350 -13.67 -25.10 0.38
N PRO A 351 -12.86 -25.53 1.36
CA PRO A 351 -13.19 -25.34 2.76
C PRO A 351 -13.35 -23.85 3.05
N ASP A 352 -14.58 -23.45 3.37
CA ASP A 352 -14.91 -22.08 3.75
C ASP A 352 -15.61 -22.11 5.11
N SER A 353 -15.43 -21.02 5.86
CA SER A 353 -15.93 -20.90 7.23
C SER A 353 -16.65 -19.60 7.42
N PHE A 354 -17.72 -19.63 8.21
CA PHE A 354 -18.32 -18.41 8.74
C PHE A 354 -18.41 -18.49 10.26
N ALA A 355 -18.51 -17.31 10.85
CA ALA A 355 -18.51 -17.08 12.28
C ALA A 355 -19.79 -16.39 12.74
N VAL A 356 -20.34 -16.84 13.86
CA VAL A 356 -21.29 -16.05 14.65
C VAL A 356 -20.57 -15.58 15.90
N VAL A 357 -20.48 -14.27 16.06
CA VAL A 357 -19.80 -13.60 17.18
C VAL A 357 -20.85 -13.00 18.10
N PHE A 358 -20.73 -13.31 19.38
CA PHE A 358 -21.51 -12.70 20.46
C PHE A 358 -20.63 -11.74 21.24
N THR A 359 -21.16 -10.59 21.64
CA THR A 359 -20.46 -9.62 22.51
C THR A 359 -20.54 -9.98 24.01
N GLU A 360 -21.16 -11.11 24.34
CA GLU A 360 -21.13 -11.70 25.67
C GLU A 360 -21.14 -13.25 25.62
N LEU A 361 -20.98 -13.89 26.77
CA LEU A 361 -21.13 -15.34 26.89
C LEU A 361 -22.60 -15.74 26.76
N VAL A 362 -22.87 -16.75 25.91
CA VAL A 362 -24.22 -17.26 25.66
C VAL A 362 -24.26 -18.78 25.89
N SER A 363 -25.43 -19.30 26.25
CA SER A 363 -25.64 -20.73 26.46
C SER A 363 -26.95 -21.20 25.85
N GLY A 364 -26.96 -22.41 25.27
CA GLY A 364 -28.14 -22.97 24.62
C GLY A 364 -27.80 -23.90 23.46
N ALA A 365 -28.81 -24.51 22.86
CA ALA A 365 -28.64 -25.36 21.70
C ALA A 365 -28.65 -24.53 20.40
N VAL A 366 -27.80 -24.90 19.46
CA VAL A 366 -27.77 -24.31 18.12
C VAL A 366 -28.28 -25.35 17.12
N GLY A 367 -29.28 -24.98 16.31
CA GLY A 367 -29.77 -25.81 15.22
C GLY A 367 -29.14 -25.39 13.89
N ILE A 368 -28.77 -26.32 13.01
CA ILE A 368 -28.28 -26.00 11.66
C ILE A 368 -29.15 -26.70 10.62
N THR A 369 -29.43 -26.01 9.52
CA THR A 369 -30.16 -26.54 8.37
C THR A 369 -29.42 -26.22 7.06
N PRO A 370 -29.14 -27.22 6.20
CA PRO A 370 -29.38 -28.65 6.38
C PRO A 370 -28.52 -29.26 7.52
N ASP A 371 -28.99 -30.35 8.12
CA ASP A 371 -28.31 -31.00 9.25
C ASP A 371 -26.94 -31.53 8.80
N MET A 372 -25.86 -30.95 9.32
CA MET A 372 -24.48 -31.28 8.97
C MET A 372 -23.75 -31.85 10.20
N PRO A 373 -23.72 -33.18 10.35
CA PRO A 373 -23.44 -33.81 11.64
C PRO A 373 -21.96 -33.85 12.09
N SER A 374 -20.99 -33.25 11.37
CA SER A 374 -19.57 -33.50 11.69
C SER A 374 -18.59 -32.32 11.82
N ASN A 375 -18.91 -31.06 11.47
CA ASN A 375 -17.85 -30.03 11.36
C ASN A 375 -18.18 -28.62 11.90
N ILE A 376 -19.03 -28.55 12.92
CA ILE A 376 -19.34 -27.29 13.60
C ILE A 376 -18.72 -27.35 14.99
N TYR A 377 -17.78 -26.46 15.25
CA TYR A 377 -17.04 -26.42 16.50
C TYR A 377 -17.33 -25.08 17.19
N PRO A 378 -17.94 -25.09 18.39
CA PRO A 378 -17.92 -23.89 19.22
C PRO A 378 -16.46 -23.61 19.58
N ARG A 379 -15.98 -22.41 19.25
CA ARG A 379 -14.67 -21.93 19.65
C ARG A 379 -14.88 -20.89 20.75
N TRP A 380 -14.42 -21.20 21.95
CA TRP A 380 -14.45 -20.24 23.04
C TRP A 380 -13.27 -19.28 22.91
N ASN A 381 -13.56 -17.99 22.73
CA ASN A 381 -12.53 -16.97 22.83
C ASN A 381 -12.13 -16.82 24.31
N SER A 382 -10.85 -16.63 24.58
CA SER A 382 -10.31 -16.43 25.93
C SER A 382 -10.51 -15.00 26.45
N VAL A 383 -10.96 -14.08 25.59
CA VAL A 383 -11.40 -12.74 25.99
C VAL A 383 -12.75 -12.87 26.71
N PRO A 384 -12.92 -12.31 27.92
CA PRO A 384 -14.20 -12.35 28.62
C PRO A 384 -15.29 -11.68 27.78
N GLY A 385 -16.25 -12.48 27.29
CA GLY A 385 -17.44 -11.98 26.62
C GLY A 385 -17.57 -12.30 25.13
N GLU A 386 -16.81 -13.22 24.52
CA GLU A 386 -17.08 -13.58 23.13
C GLU A 386 -17.16 -15.10 22.91
N THR A 387 -18.27 -15.57 22.33
CA THR A 387 -18.38 -16.95 21.83
C THR A 387 -18.33 -16.90 20.31
N LEU A 388 -17.42 -17.65 19.70
CA LEU A 388 -17.25 -17.72 18.24
C LEU A 388 -17.70 -19.11 17.77
N TRP A 389 -18.71 -19.19 16.92
CA TRP A 389 -19.10 -20.48 16.32
C TRP A 389 -18.52 -20.58 14.92
N ILE A 390 -17.61 -21.54 14.67
CA ILE A 390 -16.98 -21.75 13.36
C ILE A 390 -17.60 -22.99 12.70
N ILE A 391 -18.04 -22.85 11.47
CA ILE A 391 -18.53 -23.96 10.63
C ILE A 391 -17.47 -24.23 9.55
N LYS A 392 -16.79 -25.39 9.59
CA LYS A 392 -15.70 -25.73 8.65
C LYS A 392 -16.11 -26.87 7.70
N GLN A 393 -16.43 -26.62 6.42
CA GLN A 393 -16.11 -27.60 5.34
C GLN A 393 -16.40 -27.09 3.92
N ALA A 394 -15.71 -27.71 2.94
CA ALA A 394 -16.16 -27.85 1.57
C ALA A 394 -17.38 -28.77 1.57
N VAL A 395 -18.53 -28.26 1.17
CA VAL A 395 -19.77 -29.00 1.23
C VAL A 395 -20.14 -29.44 -0.19
N ASP A 396 -20.44 -30.74 -0.38
CA ASP A 396 -21.09 -31.22 -1.61
C ASP A 396 -22.55 -30.73 -1.57
N LEU A 397 -22.76 -29.51 -2.06
CA LEU A 397 -23.98 -28.72 -1.90
C LEU A 397 -24.95 -28.88 -3.06
N ALA A 398 -24.90 -30.00 -3.79
CA ALA A 398 -25.81 -30.26 -4.89
C ALA A 398 -27.28 -30.12 -4.44
N GLY A 399 -27.91 -28.97 -4.74
CA GLY A 399 -29.32 -28.67 -4.44
C GLY A 399 -29.59 -27.91 -3.12
N VAL A 400 -28.59 -27.29 -2.50
CA VAL A 400 -28.76 -26.42 -1.31
C VAL A 400 -28.38 -24.99 -1.70
N ASP A 401 -29.16 -23.98 -1.29
CA ASP A 401 -28.93 -22.55 -1.64
C ASP A 401 -28.28 -21.72 -0.51
N SER A 402 -28.38 -22.19 0.75
CA SER A 402 -27.84 -21.51 1.94
C SER A 402 -27.65 -22.47 3.12
N VAL A 403 -26.79 -22.09 4.06
CA VAL A 403 -26.63 -22.73 5.38
C VAL A 403 -27.25 -21.82 6.44
N CYS A 404 -28.25 -22.31 7.16
CA CYS A 404 -28.96 -21.54 8.17
C CYS A 404 -28.64 -22.04 9.59
N VAL A 405 -28.39 -21.10 10.50
CA VAL A 405 -28.11 -21.33 11.92
C VAL A 405 -29.25 -20.76 12.76
N ASP A 406 -29.98 -21.63 13.43
CA ASP A 406 -31.00 -21.28 14.40
C ASP A 406 -30.37 -21.01 15.77
N LEU A 407 -30.43 -19.74 16.17
CA LEU A 407 -29.90 -19.21 17.43
C LEU A 407 -31.01 -18.93 18.45
N SER A 408 -32.27 -19.31 18.15
CA SER A 408 -33.44 -18.92 18.94
C SER A 408 -33.49 -19.52 20.36
N ALA A 409 -32.74 -20.60 20.59
CA ALA A 409 -32.62 -21.27 21.88
C ALA A 409 -31.44 -20.76 22.73
N LEU A 410 -30.74 -19.70 22.30
CA LEU A 410 -29.65 -19.10 23.07
C LEU A 410 -30.15 -18.10 24.12
N GLU A 411 -29.54 -18.18 25.31
CA GLU A 411 -29.77 -17.32 26.46
C GLU A 411 -28.46 -16.66 26.91
N ASP A 412 -28.55 -15.44 27.45
CA ASP A 412 -27.45 -14.74 28.10
C ASP A 412 -27.04 -15.41 29.42
N THR A 413 -25.96 -14.93 30.05
CA THR A 413 -25.51 -15.44 31.37
C THR A 413 -26.50 -15.22 32.52
N ALA A 414 -27.53 -14.40 32.32
CA ALA A 414 -28.61 -14.16 33.26
C ALA A 414 -29.88 -15.00 32.94
N GLY A 415 -29.86 -15.83 31.89
CA GLY A 415 -30.98 -16.67 31.45
C GLY A 415 -32.05 -15.95 30.63
N ASN A 416 -31.76 -14.78 30.07
CA ASN A 416 -32.67 -14.08 29.18
C ASN A 416 -32.43 -14.51 27.73
N SER A 417 -33.51 -14.70 26.97
CA SER A 417 -33.41 -14.94 25.53
C SER A 417 -32.81 -13.73 24.81
N LEU A 418 -31.93 -13.99 23.84
CA LEU A 418 -31.30 -12.95 23.00
C LEU A 418 -32.26 -12.26 22.01
N GLY A 419 -33.53 -12.67 21.96
CA GLY A 419 -34.54 -12.07 21.08
C GLY A 419 -34.41 -12.44 19.58
N ILE A 420 -33.54 -13.38 19.25
CA ILE A 420 -33.32 -13.87 17.88
C ILE A 420 -34.43 -14.86 17.54
N SER A 421 -35.34 -14.47 16.66
CA SER A 421 -36.53 -15.27 16.30
C SER A 421 -36.47 -15.92 14.93
N ALA A 422 -35.49 -15.53 14.11
CA ALA A 422 -35.24 -16.07 12.78
C ALA A 422 -33.83 -16.65 12.71
N PRO A 423 -33.63 -17.78 11.99
CA PRO A 423 -32.30 -18.33 11.78
C PRO A 423 -31.46 -17.37 10.93
N VAL A 424 -30.16 -17.32 11.23
CA VAL A 424 -29.15 -16.63 10.46
C VAL A 424 -28.77 -17.49 9.27
N CYS A 425 -29.04 -17.05 8.04
CA CYS A 425 -28.72 -17.82 6.85
C CYS A 425 -27.55 -17.19 6.08
N VAL A 426 -26.55 -18.00 5.77
CA VAL A 426 -25.40 -17.65 4.93
C VAL A 426 -25.58 -18.30 3.55
N PRO A 427 -25.62 -17.52 2.46
CA PRO A 427 -25.79 -18.06 1.12
C PRO A 427 -24.55 -18.84 0.68
N LEU A 428 -24.73 -19.80 -0.23
CA LEU A 428 -23.61 -20.50 -0.87
C LEU A 428 -23.18 -19.71 -2.10
N CYS A 429 -21.88 -19.67 -2.39
CA CYS A 429 -21.34 -18.99 -3.56
C CYS A 429 -21.69 -19.77 -4.84
N GLY A 430 -22.94 -19.69 -5.28
CA GLY A 430 -23.35 -20.10 -6.63
C GLY A 430 -23.00 -19.05 -7.69
N THR A 431 -22.28 -17.99 -7.29
CA THR A 431 -22.16 -16.76 -8.05
C THR A 431 -20.75 -16.18 -7.98
N CYS A 432 -20.04 -16.17 -9.11
CA CYS A 432 -18.76 -15.49 -9.25
C CYS A 432 -19.00 -14.03 -9.62
N PHE A 433 -18.42 -13.10 -8.87
CA PHE A 433 -18.40 -11.67 -9.21
C PHE A 433 -16.97 -11.16 -9.12
N ASP A 434 -16.57 -10.30 -10.06
CA ASP A 434 -15.27 -9.67 -10.09
C ASP A 434 -15.45 -8.16 -10.05
N ILE A 435 -14.70 -7.47 -9.20
CA ILE A 435 -14.72 -6.02 -9.08
C ILE A 435 -13.32 -5.55 -9.45
N PHE A 436 -13.21 -4.55 -10.33
CA PHE A 436 -11.93 -4.02 -10.71
C PHE A 436 -11.99 -2.52 -10.97
N GLN A 437 -10.98 -1.79 -10.54
CA GLN A 437 -10.87 -0.35 -10.75
C GLN A 437 -10.03 -0.02 -12.00
N GLN A 438 -10.46 0.98 -12.79
CA GLN A 438 -9.68 1.55 -13.88
C GLN A 438 -9.64 3.10 -13.80
N PRO A 439 -8.43 3.70 -13.76
CA PRO A 439 -7.14 3.05 -13.58
C PRO A 439 -7.05 2.34 -12.22
N GLY A 440 -6.20 1.30 -12.11
CA GLY A 440 -6.08 0.47 -10.90
C GLY A 440 -5.76 1.24 -9.62
N THR A 441 -5.21 2.45 -9.74
CA THR A 441 -5.09 3.44 -8.65
C THR A 441 -5.45 4.82 -9.21
N LEU A 442 -6.28 5.58 -8.48
CA LEU A 442 -6.57 6.97 -8.82
C LEU A 442 -5.53 7.90 -8.18
N TYR A 443 -4.74 8.57 -9.02
CA TYR A 443 -3.74 9.54 -8.57
C TYR A 443 -4.32 10.95 -8.60
N CYS A 444 -4.26 11.66 -7.48
CA CYS A 444 -4.82 13.00 -7.39
C CYS A 444 -4.08 13.88 -6.38
N PRO A 445 -3.73 15.14 -6.71
CA PRO A 445 -3.14 16.04 -5.72
C PRO A 445 -4.11 16.34 -4.58
N VAL A 446 -3.58 16.63 -3.39
CA VAL A 446 -4.40 16.98 -2.22
C VAL A 446 -5.30 18.19 -2.53
N GLY A 447 -6.61 18.05 -2.32
CA GLY A 447 -7.61 19.09 -2.63
C GLY A 447 -8.10 19.12 -4.07
N CYS A 448 -7.67 18.17 -4.89
CA CYS A 448 -8.14 17.96 -6.26
C CYS A 448 -9.12 16.79 -6.37
N VAL A 449 -9.74 16.64 -7.53
CA VAL A 449 -10.65 15.53 -7.82
C VAL A 449 -10.11 14.72 -8.99
N ALA A 450 -10.01 13.39 -8.82
CA ALA A 450 -9.81 12.44 -9.91
C ALA A 450 -11.06 11.57 -10.06
N GLN A 451 -11.32 11.08 -11.28
CA GLN A 451 -12.39 10.12 -11.52
C GLN A 451 -11.86 8.88 -12.20
N GLY A 452 -12.50 7.75 -11.90
CA GLY A 452 -12.25 6.48 -12.53
C GLY A 452 -13.56 5.73 -12.72
N ILE A 453 -13.42 4.49 -13.19
CA ILE A 453 -14.51 3.55 -13.26
C ILE A 453 -14.18 2.32 -12.43
N VAL A 454 -15.22 1.69 -11.89
CA VAL A 454 -15.15 0.38 -11.26
C VAL A 454 -16.04 -0.54 -12.08
N GLY A 455 -15.43 -1.53 -12.73
CA GLY A 455 -16.16 -2.59 -13.40
C GLY A 455 -16.62 -3.62 -12.39
N VAL A 456 -17.90 -3.95 -12.42
CA VAL A 456 -18.50 -5.05 -11.67
C VAL A 456 -18.93 -6.09 -12.70
N VAL A 457 -18.25 -7.23 -12.72
CA VAL A 457 -18.52 -8.36 -13.62
C VAL A 457 -19.36 -9.37 -12.90
N ASN A 458 -20.51 -9.70 -13.48
CA ASN A 458 -21.27 -10.87 -13.06
C ASN A 458 -20.79 -12.09 -13.87
N CYS A 459 -19.93 -12.90 -13.26
CA CYS A 459 -19.44 -14.14 -13.85
C CYS A 459 -20.32 -15.35 -13.50
N SER A 460 -21.48 -15.13 -12.87
CA SER A 460 -22.44 -16.17 -12.51
C SER A 460 -23.46 -16.43 -13.61
N ASP A 461 -24.23 -17.52 -13.46
CA ASP A 461 -25.34 -17.89 -14.34
C ASP A 461 -26.68 -17.21 -13.95
N ILE A 462 -26.68 -16.31 -12.95
CA ILE A 462 -27.89 -15.68 -12.38
C ILE A 462 -27.75 -14.16 -12.36
N ALA A 463 -28.84 -13.41 -12.57
CA ALA A 463 -28.82 -11.94 -12.52
C ALA A 463 -28.69 -11.43 -11.08
N LEU A 464 -27.79 -10.47 -10.85
CA LEU A 464 -27.64 -9.76 -9.57
C LEU A 464 -28.57 -8.55 -9.56
N GLU A 465 -29.45 -8.45 -8.56
CA GLU A 465 -30.20 -7.23 -8.27
C GLU A 465 -29.47 -6.48 -7.15
N VAL A 466 -29.03 -5.26 -7.43
CA VAL A 466 -28.23 -4.44 -6.51
C VAL A 466 -29.17 -3.47 -5.78
N ASP A 467 -29.25 -3.61 -4.47
CA ASP A 467 -30.05 -2.76 -3.59
C ASP A 467 -29.32 -1.46 -3.24
N SER A 468 -28.02 -1.53 -2.95
CA SER A 468 -27.22 -0.35 -2.63
C SER A 468 -25.72 -0.56 -2.86
N VAL A 469 -25.02 0.54 -3.12
CA VAL A 469 -23.55 0.57 -3.22
C VAL A 469 -23.02 1.60 -2.23
N LEU A 470 -22.10 1.20 -1.37
CA LEU A 470 -21.50 2.04 -0.33
C LEU A 470 -19.99 2.14 -0.50
N THR A 471 -19.45 3.32 -0.21
CA THR A 471 -18.02 3.59 -0.06
C THR A 471 -17.84 4.67 1.02
N TYR A 472 -16.60 4.93 1.43
CA TYR A 472 -16.27 5.99 2.38
C TYR A 472 -15.38 7.08 1.76
N PRO A 473 -15.37 8.31 2.32
CA PRO A 473 -14.37 9.32 1.95
C PRO A 473 -12.95 8.77 2.07
N PRO A 474 -12.03 9.14 1.18
CA PRO A 474 -12.12 10.20 0.16
C PRO A 474 -12.77 9.77 -1.17
N PHE A 475 -13.45 8.62 -1.24
CA PHE A 475 -14.14 8.16 -2.44
C PHE A 475 -15.65 8.44 -2.42
N GLU A 476 -16.22 8.69 -3.59
CA GLU A 476 -17.66 8.90 -3.80
C GLU A 476 -18.10 8.18 -5.08
N ILE A 477 -19.21 7.43 -5.02
CA ILE A 477 -19.81 6.79 -6.19
C ILE A 477 -20.80 7.77 -6.83
N LEU A 478 -20.72 7.93 -8.16
CA LEU A 478 -21.45 8.96 -8.90
C LEU A 478 -22.71 8.44 -9.63
N ASN A 479 -22.89 7.13 -9.71
CA ASN A 479 -24.02 6.48 -10.35
C ASN A 479 -24.36 5.15 -9.67
N ASP A 480 -25.61 4.74 -9.82
CA ASP A 480 -26.12 3.49 -9.25
C ASP A 480 -26.09 2.36 -10.28
N ILE A 481 -25.99 1.12 -9.77
CA ILE A 481 -26.27 -0.11 -10.50
C ILE A 481 -27.56 -0.67 -9.93
N VAL A 482 -28.49 -1.08 -10.80
CA VAL A 482 -29.77 -1.67 -10.40
C VAL A 482 -29.75 -3.19 -10.57
N SER A 483 -29.24 -3.66 -11.71
CA SER A 483 -29.16 -5.09 -12.00
C SER A 483 -27.98 -5.39 -12.92
N ILE A 484 -27.36 -6.56 -12.77
CA ILE A 484 -26.28 -7.04 -13.66
C ILE A 484 -26.64 -8.43 -14.17
N SER A 485 -26.80 -8.58 -15.49
CA SER A 485 -27.15 -9.87 -16.11
C SER A 485 -25.98 -10.87 -16.04
N PRO A 486 -26.24 -12.19 -16.13
CA PRO A 486 -25.19 -13.20 -16.27
C PRO A 486 -24.20 -12.89 -17.39
N GLY A 487 -22.89 -12.92 -17.09
CA GLY A 487 -21.81 -12.62 -18.03
C GLY A 487 -21.65 -11.15 -18.41
N GLU A 488 -22.39 -10.23 -17.79
CA GLU A 488 -22.36 -8.80 -18.08
C GLU A 488 -21.37 -8.05 -17.16
N THR A 489 -20.79 -6.97 -17.69
CA THR A 489 -20.00 -6.01 -16.90
C THR A 489 -20.76 -4.68 -16.85
N THR A 490 -21.02 -4.20 -15.64
CA THR A 490 -21.56 -2.85 -15.41
C THR A 490 -20.50 -1.96 -14.77
N TYR A 491 -20.59 -0.65 -14.98
CA TYR A 491 -19.58 0.30 -14.49
C TYR A 491 -20.16 1.30 -13.50
N LEU A 492 -19.49 1.42 -12.34
CA LEU A 492 -19.64 2.54 -11.43
C LEU A 492 -18.61 3.61 -11.80
N SER A 493 -19.03 4.87 -11.88
CA SER A 493 -18.16 6.03 -11.89
C SER A 493 -17.80 6.38 -10.46
N VAL A 494 -16.51 6.39 -10.17
CA VAL A 494 -15.96 6.70 -8.85
C VAL A 494 -15.20 8.02 -8.91
N ARG A 495 -15.38 8.84 -7.88
CA ARG A 495 -14.66 10.08 -7.64
C ARG A 495 -13.73 9.89 -6.45
N PHE A 496 -12.52 10.40 -6.54
CA PHE A 496 -11.51 10.40 -5.48
C PHE A 496 -11.08 11.84 -5.17
N THR A 497 -11.12 12.24 -3.90
CA THR A 497 -10.78 13.60 -3.43
C THR A 497 -9.91 13.54 -2.17
N PRO A 498 -8.58 13.42 -2.31
CA PRO A 498 -7.69 13.21 -1.16
C PRO A 498 -7.54 14.48 -0.30
N GLU A 499 -7.64 14.31 1.01
CA GLU A 499 -7.40 15.37 2.01
C GLU A 499 -5.93 15.46 2.46
N TYR A 500 -5.14 14.41 2.23
CA TYR A 500 -3.74 14.32 2.61
C TYR A 500 -2.94 13.51 1.57
N ALA A 501 -1.63 13.69 1.55
CA ALA A 501 -0.75 12.94 0.67
C ALA A 501 -0.49 11.53 1.24
N GLY A 502 -0.45 10.52 0.38
CA GLY A 502 -0.29 9.10 0.74
C GLY A 502 -1.26 8.20 -0.01
N SER A 503 -1.05 6.89 0.10
CA SER A 503 -2.01 5.89 -0.35
C SER A 503 -3.25 5.90 0.54
N VAL A 504 -4.40 5.71 -0.08
CA VAL A 504 -5.68 5.52 0.60
C VAL A 504 -6.39 4.35 -0.07
N SER A 505 -6.78 3.37 0.74
CA SER A 505 -7.58 2.22 0.34
C SER A 505 -8.89 2.26 1.12
N VAL A 506 -10.02 2.21 0.43
CA VAL A 506 -11.35 2.25 1.05
C VAL A 506 -12.21 1.12 0.51
N PRO A 507 -12.96 0.39 1.34
CA PRO A 507 -13.86 -0.64 0.85
C PRO A 507 -15.01 -0.04 0.01
N LEU A 508 -15.24 -0.66 -1.15
CA LEU A 508 -16.47 -0.59 -1.92
C LEU A 508 -17.33 -1.79 -1.54
N MET A 509 -18.57 -1.55 -1.11
CA MET A 509 -19.53 -2.59 -0.74
C MET A 509 -20.75 -2.53 -1.65
N LEU A 510 -21.13 -3.65 -2.24
CA LEU A 510 -22.37 -3.82 -3.00
C LEU A 510 -23.30 -4.75 -2.24
N TYR A 511 -24.51 -4.27 -1.92
CA TYR A 511 -25.58 -5.06 -1.34
C TYR A 511 -26.55 -5.45 -2.43
N GLY A 512 -26.91 -6.73 -2.50
CA GLY A 512 -27.90 -7.22 -3.44
C GLY A 512 -28.71 -8.39 -2.90
N ASN A 513 -29.56 -8.93 -3.77
CA ASN A 513 -30.46 -10.04 -3.47
C ASN A 513 -29.78 -11.35 -3.00
N PHE A 514 -28.47 -11.49 -3.21
CA PHE A 514 -27.67 -12.66 -2.82
C PHE A 514 -26.65 -12.40 -1.71
N GLY A 515 -26.65 -11.21 -1.10
CA GLY A 515 -25.75 -10.87 0.00
C GLY A 515 -24.96 -9.58 -0.23
N PHE A 516 -23.81 -9.47 0.44
CA PHE A 516 -22.91 -8.34 0.28
C PHE A 516 -21.63 -8.79 -0.43
N PHE A 517 -21.16 -7.98 -1.38
CA PHE A 517 -19.90 -8.15 -2.09
C PHE A 517 -19.01 -6.96 -1.78
N SER A 518 -17.71 -7.19 -1.59
CA SER A 518 -16.79 -6.10 -1.30
C SER A 518 -15.46 -6.23 -2.01
N ASP A 519 -14.90 -5.09 -2.41
CA ASP A 519 -13.53 -4.94 -2.88
C ASP A 519 -13.01 -3.57 -2.42
N TYR A 520 -11.81 -3.17 -2.82
CA TYR A 520 -11.18 -1.91 -2.41
C TYR A 520 -10.99 -0.94 -3.56
N LEU A 521 -11.30 0.33 -3.28
CA LEU A 521 -10.93 1.46 -4.12
C LEU A 521 -9.55 1.96 -3.71
N LEU A 522 -8.67 2.11 -4.68
CA LEU A 522 -7.29 2.52 -4.48
C LEU A 522 -7.08 3.93 -5.01
N GLY A 523 -6.50 4.77 -4.16
CA GLY A 523 -6.23 6.17 -4.45
C GLY A 523 -4.90 6.59 -3.87
N TRP A 524 -4.28 7.58 -4.48
CA TRP A 524 -3.03 8.16 -4.01
C TRP A 524 -3.13 9.68 -4.01
N GLY A 525 -3.15 10.26 -2.82
CA GLY A 525 -2.98 11.69 -2.59
C GLY A 525 -1.53 12.09 -2.79
N CYS A 526 -1.26 13.11 -3.59
CA CYS A 526 0.09 13.60 -3.83
C CYS A 526 0.24 15.08 -3.48
N ALA A 527 1.48 15.52 -3.32
CA ALA A 527 1.80 16.95 -3.23
C ALA A 527 1.29 17.69 -4.48
N GLN A 528 1.02 18.98 -4.33
CA GLN A 528 0.61 19.85 -5.44
C GLN A 528 1.65 19.77 -6.57
N PRO A 529 1.25 19.50 -7.82
CA PRO A 529 2.16 19.48 -8.95
C PRO A 529 2.75 20.86 -9.18
N PHE A 530 3.98 20.92 -9.67
CA PHE A 530 4.53 22.17 -10.18
C PHE A 530 4.84 22.05 -11.67
N VAL A 531 4.57 23.13 -12.39
CA VAL A 531 4.78 23.21 -13.83
C VAL A 531 5.76 24.32 -14.13
N VAL A 532 6.72 24.05 -15.03
CA VAL A 532 7.64 25.08 -15.52
C VAL A 532 7.75 25.00 -17.04
N SER A 533 7.80 26.16 -17.68
CA SER A 533 8.15 26.30 -19.10
C SER A 533 9.66 26.42 -19.28
N GLN A 534 10.17 25.85 -20.37
CA GLN A 534 11.54 25.99 -20.83
C GLN A 534 11.52 26.39 -22.32
N PRO A 535 11.93 27.62 -22.67
CA PRO A 535 12.33 28.70 -21.76
C PRO A 535 11.15 29.24 -20.90
N PRO A 536 11.41 29.92 -19.77
CA PRO A 536 10.37 30.48 -18.91
C PRO A 536 9.59 31.63 -19.56
N GLU A 537 10.21 32.31 -20.53
CA GLU A 537 9.63 33.37 -21.37
C GLU A 537 10.08 33.14 -22.81
N ILE A 538 9.23 33.51 -23.77
CA ILE A 538 9.53 33.47 -25.19
C ILE A 538 9.60 34.90 -25.72
N ASP A 539 10.81 35.35 -26.04
CA ASP A 539 11.05 36.65 -26.67
C ASP A 539 11.50 36.42 -28.12
N PHE A 540 10.70 36.90 -29.08
CA PHE A 540 11.02 36.87 -30.51
C PHE A 540 11.96 38.01 -30.93
N GLY A 541 12.25 38.94 -30.02
CA GLY A 541 13.06 40.11 -30.28
C GLY A 541 12.42 41.07 -31.28
N GLU A 542 13.27 41.78 -32.02
CA GLU A 542 12.84 42.72 -33.07
C GLU A 542 12.50 41.98 -34.37
N THR A 543 11.25 41.59 -34.54
CA THR A 543 10.76 40.93 -35.77
C THR A 543 9.34 41.36 -36.14
N CYS A 544 9.07 41.38 -37.44
CA CYS A 544 7.73 41.57 -38.02
C CYS A 544 7.32 40.35 -38.87
N ASP A 545 8.09 39.25 -38.85
CA ASP A 545 7.82 38.06 -39.66
C ASP A 545 6.78 37.17 -38.97
N THR A 546 5.59 37.07 -39.57
CA THR A 546 4.51 36.21 -39.07
C THR A 546 4.78 34.71 -39.29
N THR A 547 5.94 34.34 -39.83
CA THR A 547 6.39 32.94 -39.95
C THR A 547 7.37 32.53 -38.87
N ASP A 548 7.83 33.47 -38.03
CA ASP A 548 8.69 33.17 -36.90
C ASP A 548 7.92 32.38 -35.84
N CYS A 549 8.53 31.27 -35.42
CA CYS A 549 8.00 30.37 -34.41
C CYS A 549 9.10 29.97 -33.43
N ALA A 550 8.74 29.82 -32.15
CA ALA A 550 9.61 29.34 -31.10
C ALA A 550 8.99 28.09 -30.45
N ASP A 551 9.83 27.09 -30.21
CA ASP A 551 9.46 25.89 -29.47
C ASP A 551 9.65 26.14 -27.98
N PHE A 552 8.71 25.63 -27.18
CA PHE A 552 8.82 25.60 -25.73
C PHE A 552 8.49 24.20 -25.21
N LYS A 553 9.10 23.86 -24.09
CA LYS A 553 8.85 22.61 -23.39
C LYS A 553 8.21 22.90 -22.04
N VAL A 554 7.07 22.29 -21.78
CA VAL A 554 6.45 22.29 -20.45
C VAL A 554 6.94 21.05 -19.71
N LEU A 555 7.54 21.24 -18.55
CA LEU A 555 7.92 20.19 -17.62
C LEU A 555 6.93 20.17 -16.47
N LEU A 556 6.32 19.02 -16.25
CA LEU A 556 5.37 18.82 -15.17
C LEU A 556 6.00 17.85 -14.17
N ASN A 557 6.18 18.28 -12.91
CA ASN A 557 6.49 17.34 -11.86
C ASN A 557 5.16 16.84 -11.26
N THR A 558 4.80 15.62 -11.65
CA THR A 558 3.51 15.00 -11.38
C THR A 558 3.55 14.10 -10.15
N CYS A 559 2.35 13.68 -9.74
CA CYS A 559 2.15 12.52 -8.90
C CYS A 559 2.75 11.28 -9.59
N PRO A 560 3.57 10.45 -8.91
CA PRO A 560 4.14 9.25 -9.51
C PRO A 560 3.03 8.35 -10.07
N GLY A 561 2.98 8.16 -11.40
CA GLY A 561 1.96 7.35 -12.08
C GLY A 561 0.66 8.08 -12.44
N GLY A 562 0.49 9.35 -12.05
CA GLY A 562 -0.66 10.17 -12.43
C GLY A 562 -0.56 10.73 -13.84
N GLN A 563 -1.63 10.62 -14.62
CA GLN A 563 -1.76 11.29 -15.92
C GLN A 563 -2.50 12.61 -15.75
N PHE A 564 -1.98 13.66 -16.39
CA PHE A 564 -2.63 14.96 -16.47
C PHE A 564 -3.02 15.27 -17.91
N GLU A 565 -4.12 15.97 -18.11
CA GLU A 565 -4.57 16.48 -19.39
C GLU A 565 -4.69 18.01 -19.36
N ILE A 566 -4.58 18.63 -20.53
CA ILE A 566 -4.84 20.06 -20.67
C ILE A 566 -6.34 20.31 -20.65
N CYS A 567 -6.83 20.95 -19.61
CA CYS A 567 -8.25 21.23 -19.44
C CYS A 567 -8.63 22.65 -19.87
N ASP A 568 -7.68 23.60 -19.90
CA ASP A 568 -7.92 24.95 -20.41
C ASP A 568 -6.66 25.54 -21.07
N ILE A 569 -6.87 26.30 -22.14
CA ILE A 569 -5.85 27.09 -22.84
C ILE A 569 -6.44 28.46 -23.13
N ARG A 570 -5.81 29.51 -22.59
CA ARG A 570 -6.24 30.89 -22.84
C ARG A 570 -5.05 31.83 -23.02
N TRP A 571 -5.25 32.83 -23.86
CA TRP A 571 -4.36 33.99 -23.96
C TRP A 571 -4.94 35.15 -23.16
N THR A 572 -4.08 36.05 -22.65
CA THR A 572 -4.55 37.28 -22.01
C THR A 572 -5.30 38.17 -22.99
N GLU A 573 -4.73 38.40 -24.17
CA GLU A 573 -5.37 39.17 -25.25
C GLU A 573 -5.68 38.31 -26.49
N GLY A 574 -4.77 37.42 -26.89
CA GLY A 574 -4.97 36.43 -27.94
C GLY A 574 -4.94 36.97 -29.37
N VAL A 575 -4.36 38.16 -29.57
CA VAL A 575 -4.39 38.87 -30.86
C VAL A 575 -3.09 38.74 -31.65
N HIS A 576 -1.96 38.55 -30.96
CA HIS A 576 -0.62 38.69 -31.55
C HIS A 576 0.10 37.37 -31.81
N PHE A 577 -0.23 36.31 -31.07
CA PHE A 577 0.46 35.02 -31.11
C PHE A 577 -0.52 33.88 -31.35
N ARG A 578 -0.02 32.76 -31.87
CA ARG A 578 -0.80 31.54 -32.10
C ARG A 578 -0.07 30.33 -31.52
N LEU A 579 -0.80 29.53 -30.76
CA LEU A 579 -0.32 28.25 -30.25
C LEU A 579 -0.54 27.15 -31.31
N TRP A 580 0.46 26.30 -31.46
CA TRP A 580 0.47 25.11 -32.31
C TRP A 580 0.97 23.91 -31.51
N GLN A 581 0.60 22.70 -31.98
CA GLN A 581 1.04 21.39 -31.46
C GLN A 581 0.53 20.99 -30.09
N ILE A 582 -0.28 21.82 -29.43
CA ILE A 582 -0.94 21.52 -28.16
C ILE A 582 -2.43 21.86 -28.28
N ASN A 583 -3.29 20.96 -27.80
CA ASN A 583 -4.74 21.12 -27.75
C ASN A 583 -5.31 20.76 -26.37
N ILE A 584 -6.53 21.24 -26.09
CA ILE A 584 -7.32 20.78 -24.94
C ILE A 584 -7.56 19.26 -25.09
N GLY A 585 -7.34 18.51 -24.01
CA GLY A 585 -7.42 17.05 -23.94
C GLY A 585 -6.10 16.33 -24.21
N ASP A 586 -5.01 17.04 -24.56
CA ASP A 586 -3.70 16.41 -24.69
C ASP A 586 -3.20 15.95 -23.31
N THR A 587 -2.84 14.67 -23.19
CA THR A 587 -2.37 14.03 -21.96
C THR A 587 -0.85 14.00 -21.86
N LEU A 588 -0.29 14.18 -20.66
CA LEU A 588 1.14 14.10 -20.39
C LEU A 588 1.44 13.40 -19.07
N THR A 589 2.59 12.72 -19.03
CA THR A 589 3.18 12.10 -17.84
C THR A 589 4.39 12.89 -17.31
N ASP A 590 5.26 13.36 -18.20
CA ASP A 590 6.50 14.08 -17.84
C ASP A 590 6.63 15.46 -18.49
N SER A 591 6.46 15.54 -19.82
CA SER A 591 6.65 16.79 -20.55
C SER A 591 5.89 16.87 -21.85
N LEU A 592 5.58 18.10 -22.25
CA LEU A 592 4.88 18.43 -23.49
C LEU A 592 5.68 19.46 -24.27
N VAL A 593 5.72 19.34 -25.61
CA VAL A 593 6.38 20.31 -26.48
C VAL A 593 5.32 21.07 -27.26
N GLY A 594 5.33 22.38 -27.12
CA GLY A 594 4.47 23.28 -27.86
C GLY A 594 5.27 24.21 -28.76
N ARG A 595 4.58 24.80 -29.72
CA ARG A 595 5.15 25.81 -30.61
C ARG A 595 4.27 27.05 -30.60
N ILE A 596 4.88 28.19 -30.35
CA ILE A 596 4.20 29.50 -30.47
C ILE A 596 4.72 30.16 -31.75
N CYS A 597 3.82 30.69 -32.55
CA CYS A 597 4.15 31.44 -33.75
C CYS A 597 3.56 32.85 -33.71
N LEU A 598 4.23 33.80 -34.33
CA LEU A 598 3.71 35.15 -34.53
C LEU A 598 2.48 35.13 -35.45
N GLY A 599 1.39 35.74 -34.98
CA GLY A 599 0.05 35.54 -35.55
C GLY A 599 -0.48 36.71 -36.39
N SER A 600 -0.18 37.96 -36.03
CA SER A 600 -0.66 39.16 -36.74
C SER A 600 0.40 40.27 -36.81
N LEU A 601 0.34 41.07 -37.88
CA LEU A 601 1.21 42.23 -38.08
C LEU A 601 0.69 43.42 -37.24
N GLY A 602 1.13 43.51 -35.98
CA GLY A 602 0.99 44.72 -35.15
C GLY A 602 2.27 45.57 -35.21
N THR A 603 2.16 46.90 -35.24
CA THR A 603 3.31 47.79 -35.06
C THR A 603 3.45 48.18 -33.59
N GLY A 604 4.66 48.12 -33.05
CA GLY A 604 4.96 48.39 -31.64
C GLY A 604 5.34 47.13 -30.87
N ASP A 605 5.41 47.28 -29.55
CA ASP A 605 5.65 46.16 -28.64
C ASP A 605 4.37 45.33 -28.51
N MET A 606 4.51 44.03 -28.74
CA MET A 606 3.46 43.03 -28.60
C MET A 606 3.84 42.15 -27.41
N VAL A 607 2.98 42.15 -26.40
CA VAL A 607 3.15 41.32 -25.21
C VAL A 607 1.85 40.59 -24.97
N ASP A 608 1.93 39.29 -24.72
CA ASP A 608 0.79 38.47 -24.32
C ASP A 608 1.26 37.42 -23.31
N THR A 609 0.34 36.73 -22.67
CA THR A 609 0.66 35.61 -21.79
C THR A 609 -0.22 34.43 -22.15
N LEU A 610 0.43 33.30 -22.44
CA LEU A 610 -0.24 32.03 -22.64
C LEU A 610 -0.43 31.35 -21.28
N HIS A 611 -1.68 31.14 -20.90
CA HIS A 611 -2.05 30.38 -19.71
C HIS A 611 -2.47 28.98 -20.14
N ILE A 612 -1.79 27.96 -19.59
CA ILE A 612 -2.16 26.55 -19.79
C ILE A 612 -2.46 25.94 -18.42
N THR A 613 -3.66 25.37 -18.29
CA THR A 613 -4.12 24.72 -17.05
C THR A 613 -4.16 23.22 -17.24
N PHE A 614 -3.57 22.49 -16.29
CA PHE A 614 -3.52 21.04 -16.28
C PHE A 614 -4.44 20.45 -15.20
N CYS A 615 -5.13 19.37 -15.55
CA CYS A 615 -6.05 18.65 -14.68
C CYS A 615 -5.69 17.16 -14.63
N PRO A 616 -5.94 16.44 -13.53
CA PRO A 616 -5.92 14.98 -13.55
C PRO A 616 -6.92 14.46 -14.60
N VAL A 617 -6.56 13.42 -15.35
CA VAL A 617 -7.43 12.84 -16.38
C VAL A 617 -8.79 12.46 -15.78
N GLY A 618 -9.89 12.96 -16.36
CA GLY A 618 -11.26 12.70 -15.90
C GLY A 618 -11.68 13.45 -14.62
N GLY A 619 -10.80 14.30 -14.06
CA GLY A 619 -11.03 15.09 -12.86
C GLY A 619 -11.67 16.46 -13.11
N VAL A 620 -11.96 17.19 -12.02
CA VAL A 620 -12.38 18.61 -12.08
C VAL A 620 -11.24 19.50 -11.59
N CYS A 621 -11.05 20.64 -12.27
CA CYS A 621 -10.04 21.65 -11.98
C CYS A 621 -10.00 22.03 -10.49
N CYS A 622 -8.92 21.63 -9.82
CA CYS A 622 -8.27 22.47 -8.84
C CYS A 622 -7.22 23.31 -9.61
N ASP A 623 -6.90 24.53 -9.18
CA ASP A 623 -5.84 25.37 -9.74
C ASP A 623 -4.41 24.79 -9.52
N ALA A 624 -4.25 23.46 -9.56
CA ALA A 624 -3.09 22.76 -9.05
C ALA A 624 -1.84 22.92 -9.93
N ALA A 625 -2.01 23.16 -11.23
CA ALA A 625 -0.91 23.26 -12.16
C ALA A 625 -1.26 24.23 -13.31
N VAL A 626 -0.94 25.51 -13.12
CA VAL A 626 -0.99 26.53 -14.17
C VAL A 626 0.43 26.90 -14.55
N VAL A 627 0.70 26.95 -15.86
CA VAL A 627 1.91 27.57 -16.39
C VAL A 627 1.53 28.83 -17.16
N ASP A 628 2.14 29.94 -16.76
CA ASP A 628 2.06 31.21 -17.45
C ASP A 628 3.34 31.40 -18.25
N ILE A 629 3.20 31.54 -19.56
CA ILE A 629 4.32 31.73 -20.48
C ILE A 629 4.19 33.14 -21.06
N PRO A 630 4.98 34.12 -20.56
CA PRO A 630 5.06 35.42 -21.19
C PRO A 630 5.63 35.28 -22.59
N VAL A 631 5.01 35.97 -23.55
CA VAL A 631 5.44 36.01 -24.93
C VAL A 631 5.55 37.47 -25.36
N SER A 632 6.71 37.84 -25.89
CA SER A 632 7.01 39.20 -26.31
C SER A 632 7.64 39.24 -27.71
N ALA A 633 7.36 40.33 -28.42
CA ALA A 633 7.96 40.65 -29.70
C ALA A 633 7.86 42.16 -29.94
N SER A 634 8.83 42.75 -30.63
CA SER A 634 8.80 44.16 -31.00
C SER A 634 8.83 44.30 -32.52
N CYS A 635 7.80 44.90 -33.11
CA CYS A 635 7.77 45.16 -34.56
C CYS A 635 7.82 46.67 -34.83
N PHE A 636 9.00 47.16 -35.17
CA PHE A 636 9.22 48.56 -35.57
C PHE A 636 9.48 48.66 -37.08
N GLY A 637 8.57 49.32 -37.80
CA GLY A 637 8.94 50.06 -39.02
C GLY A 637 9.24 49.29 -40.31
N THR A 638 8.68 48.11 -40.59
CA THR A 638 8.78 47.50 -41.93
C THR A 638 7.44 46.99 -42.47
N GLY A 639 6.54 47.91 -42.85
CA GLY A 639 5.33 47.52 -43.60
C GLY A 639 4.28 48.60 -43.92
N CYS A 640 4.31 49.78 -43.30
CA CYS A 640 3.33 50.84 -43.58
C CYS A 640 3.82 51.86 -44.62
N THR A 641 2.91 52.31 -45.51
CA THR A 641 3.16 53.42 -46.44
C THR A 641 3.17 54.74 -45.65
N PRO A 642 4.16 55.64 -45.84
CA PRO A 642 4.23 56.89 -45.08
C PRO A 642 2.94 57.69 -45.20
N LYS A 643 2.34 58.08 -44.07
CA LYS A 643 1.14 58.90 -44.03
C LYS A 643 1.46 60.30 -43.51
N THR A 644 1.02 61.30 -44.27
CA THR A 644 0.94 62.68 -43.81
C THR A 644 -0.48 62.93 -43.36
N ASP A 645 -0.66 63.16 -42.06
CA ASP A 645 -1.96 63.54 -41.53
C ASP A 645 -1.93 65.00 -41.09
N VAL A 646 -2.92 65.75 -41.55
CA VAL A 646 -3.05 67.17 -41.22
C VAL A 646 -4.12 67.25 -40.14
N GLN A 647 -3.71 67.37 -38.89
CA GLN A 647 -4.66 67.66 -37.83
C GLN A 647 -5.08 69.13 -37.92
N ALA A 648 -6.33 69.37 -38.30
CA ALA A 648 -6.86 70.72 -38.49
C ALA A 648 -7.39 71.33 -37.17
N ILE A 649 -6.76 72.45 -36.78
CA ILE A 649 -7.28 73.63 -36.05
C ILE A 649 -7.81 73.41 -34.61
N LEU A 650 -6.96 73.69 -33.63
CA LEU A 650 -7.38 74.07 -32.29
C LEU A 650 -7.59 75.59 -32.20
N ALA A 651 -8.58 76.02 -31.40
CA ALA A 651 -9.01 77.42 -31.27
C ALA A 651 -7.95 78.37 -30.68
N ASP A 652 -6.82 77.83 -30.23
CA ASP A 652 -5.66 78.54 -29.66
C ASP A 652 -4.53 78.81 -30.67
N GLY A 653 -4.67 78.34 -31.92
CA GLY A 653 -3.85 78.77 -33.05
C GLY A 653 -2.56 77.98 -33.29
N THR A 654 -2.33 76.86 -32.61
CA THR A 654 -1.21 75.95 -32.95
C THR A 654 -1.68 74.87 -33.91
N ASN A 655 -1.31 75.02 -35.18
CA ASN A 655 -1.56 74.03 -36.23
C ASN A 655 -0.26 73.27 -36.49
N SER A 656 -0.28 71.94 -36.32
CA SER A 656 0.87 71.09 -36.63
C SER A 656 0.52 70.01 -37.65
N VAL A 657 1.51 69.65 -38.46
CA VAL A 657 1.41 68.57 -39.45
C VAL A 657 2.18 67.38 -38.92
N VAL A 658 1.53 66.22 -38.82
CA VAL A 658 2.15 65.03 -38.25
C VAL A 658 2.42 64.02 -39.35
N PHE A 659 3.66 63.55 -39.38
CA PHE A 659 4.11 62.47 -40.23
C PHE A 659 4.31 61.23 -39.37
N SER A 660 3.75 60.12 -39.82
CA SER A 660 3.86 58.82 -39.15
C SER A 660 4.44 57.80 -40.11
N CYS A 661 5.05 56.74 -39.57
CA CYS A 661 5.79 55.74 -40.34
C CYS A 661 6.99 56.34 -41.10
N ILE A 662 7.78 57.18 -40.42
CA ILE A 662 8.96 57.85 -40.97
C ILE A 662 10.23 57.24 -40.34
N ALA A 663 11.07 56.62 -41.17
CA ALA A 663 12.35 56.04 -40.73
C ALA A 663 13.54 57.00 -40.85
N ASP A 664 13.47 57.98 -41.77
CA ASP A 664 14.52 58.96 -42.05
C ASP A 664 14.04 60.39 -41.78
N GLU A 665 14.96 61.33 -41.57
CA GLU A 665 14.67 62.76 -41.43
C GLU A 665 13.66 63.29 -42.49
N VAL A 666 12.69 64.10 -42.05
CA VAL A 666 11.73 64.78 -42.94
C VAL A 666 12.26 66.17 -43.25
N LYS A 667 12.43 66.47 -44.54
CA LYS A 667 12.81 67.80 -45.04
C LYS A 667 11.64 68.45 -45.74
N ILE A 668 11.41 69.73 -45.43
CA ILE A 668 10.30 70.50 -45.98
C ILE A 668 10.81 71.65 -46.84
N PHE A 669 10.15 71.87 -47.98
CA PHE A 669 10.50 72.85 -48.99
C PHE A 669 9.28 73.67 -49.40
N THR A 670 9.48 74.91 -49.84
CA THR A 670 8.44 75.70 -50.51
C THR A 670 8.17 75.16 -51.92
N ARG A 671 7.06 75.57 -52.55
CA ARG A 671 6.77 75.25 -53.97
C ARG A 671 7.89 75.64 -54.95
N SER A 672 8.69 76.65 -54.65
CA SER A 672 9.84 77.05 -55.47
C SER A 672 11.12 76.23 -55.18
N GLY A 673 11.04 75.22 -54.31
CA GLY A 673 12.15 74.34 -53.94
C GLY A 673 13.09 74.89 -52.87
N ARG A 674 12.70 75.98 -52.17
CA ARG A 674 13.54 76.55 -51.10
C ARG A 674 13.35 75.73 -49.82
N PHE A 675 14.44 75.31 -49.18
CA PHE A 675 14.42 74.57 -47.92
C PHE A 675 13.82 75.41 -46.79
N VAL A 676 13.00 74.78 -45.96
CA VAL A 676 12.23 75.40 -44.88
C VAL A 676 12.71 74.89 -43.52
N VAL A 677 12.66 73.57 -43.32
CA VAL A 677 13.05 72.94 -42.06
C VAL A 677 13.40 71.47 -42.29
N LYS A 678 14.24 70.92 -41.40
CA LYS A 678 14.54 69.49 -41.29
C LYS A 678 14.10 69.04 -39.90
N LEU A 679 13.42 67.91 -39.84
CA LEU A 679 12.83 67.35 -38.65
C LEU A 679 13.26 65.89 -38.51
N GLU A 680 13.70 65.51 -37.33
CA GLU A 680 14.13 64.15 -37.05
C GLU A 680 12.98 63.34 -36.44
N PRO A 681 12.75 62.09 -36.88
CA PRO A 681 11.78 61.22 -36.24
C PRO A 681 12.20 60.92 -34.80
N ASN A 682 11.21 60.86 -33.93
CA ASN A 682 11.43 60.32 -32.59
C ASN A 682 11.61 58.79 -32.65
N ALA A 683 11.85 58.16 -31.49
CA ALA A 683 12.05 56.70 -31.39
C ALA A 683 10.86 55.86 -31.93
N PHE A 684 9.70 56.47 -32.15
CA PHE A 684 8.49 55.82 -32.66
C PHE A 684 8.24 56.07 -34.16
N GLY A 685 9.19 56.71 -34.87
CA GLY A 685 9.04 57.03 -36.29
C GLY A 685 7.96 58.08 -36.58
N VAL A 686 7.70 58.97 -35.60
CA VAL A 686 6.74 60.08 -35.71
C VAL A 686 7.48 61.41 -35.70
N VAL A 687 7.04 62.31 -36.58
CA VAL A 687 7.55 63.68 -36.71
C VAL A 687 6.37 64.66 -36.67
N SER A 688 6.46 65.73 -35.88
CA SER A 688 5.50 66.85 -35.92
C SER A 688 6.16 68.11 -36.47
N TRP A 689 5.44 68.86 -37.29
CA TRP A 689 5.85 70.15 -37.79
C TRP A 689 4.84 71.24 -37.44
N ASP A 690 5.23 72.17 -36.58
CA ASP A 690 4.36 73.26 -36.09
C ASP A 690 4.30 74.46 -37.05
N LEU A 691 4.48 74.21 -38.35
CA LEU A 691 4.40 75.21 -39.42
C LEU A 691 5.33 76.42 -39.22
N THR A 692 6.53 76.20 -38.67
CA THR A 692 7.58 77.22 -38.57
C THR A 692 8.78 76.90 -39.46
N ASP A 693 9.52 77.93 -39.87
CA ASP A 693 10.82 77.76 -40.52
C ASP A 693 11.92 77.37 -39.52
N SER A 694 13.12 77.10 -40.01
CA SER A 694 14.29 76.73 -39.18
C SER A 694 14.70 77.77 -38.14
N ASN A 695 14.20 79.00 -38.22
CA ASN A 695 14.45 80.06 -37.24
C ASN A 695 13.27 80.24 -36.28
N GLY A 696 12.25 79.38 -36.35
CA GLY A 696 11.05 79.43 -35.51
C GLY A 696 9.98 80.43 -35.95
N ASN A 697 10.08 81.03 -37.14
CA ASN A 697 9.07 81.97 -37.63
C ASN A 697 7.92 81.22 -38.33
N PRO A 698 6.65 81.63 -38.16
CA PRO A 698 5.53 80.99 -38.85
C PRO A 698 5.64 81.06 -40.38
N VAL A 699 5.37 79.96 -41.07
CA VAL A 699 5.40 79.93 -42.53
C VAL A 699 4.10 80.50 -43.13
N PRO A 700 4.17 81.20 -44.29
CA PRO A 700 2.98 81.75 -44.94
C PRO A 700 2.06 80.66 -45.54
N ALA A 701 0.80 81.00 -45.81
CA ALA A 701 -0.10 80.09 -46.52
C ALA A 701 0.41 79.79 -47.94
N GLY A 702 0.36 78.52 -48.33
CA GLY A 702 0.92 78.05 -49.59
C GLY A 702 1.07 76.53 -49.65
N VAL A 703 1.62 76.03 -50.76
CA VAL A 703 1.93 74.60 -50.94
C VAL A 703 3.40 74.35 -50.60
N TYR A 704 3.60 73.39 -49.69
CA TYR A 704 4.89 72.93 -49.23
C TYR A 704 5.10 71.48 -49.65
N TYR A 705 6.33 71.08 -49.90
CA TYR A 705 6.69 69.72 -50.26
C TYR A 705 7.54 69.13 -49.16
N TRP A 706 7.28 67.88 -48.80
CA TRP A 706 8.09 67.17 -47.82
C TRP A 706 8.73 65.94 -48.47
N VAL A 707 9.91 65.58 -47.99
CA VAL A 707 10.69 64.43 -48.46
C VAL A 707 11.29 63.72 -47.24
N SER A 708 11.15 62.40 -47.18
CA SER A 708 11.86 61.52 -46.25
C SER A 708 12.38 60.31 -47.00
N GLY A 709 13.70 60.11 -46.97
CA GLY A 709 14.37 59.07 -47.74
C GLY A 709 14.00 59.12 -49.23
N LYS A 710 13.31 58.09 -49.72
CA LYS A 710 12.82 57.96 -51.11
C LYS A 710 11.37 58.41 -51.31
N THR A 711 10.67 58.78 -50.24
CA THR A 711 9.25 59.16 -50.28
C THR A 711 9.08 60.66 -50.20
N HIS A 712 8.07 61.18 -50.89
CA HIS A 712 7.78 62.60 -50.91
C HIS A 712 6.28 62.85 -51.08
N GLY A 713 5.83 64.00 -50.61
CA GLY A 713 4.46 64.45 -50.74
C GLY A 713 4.37 65.97 -50.67
N TYR A 714 3.15 66.49 -50.63
CA TYR A 714 2.91 67.92 -50.47
C TYR A 714 1.85 68.18 -49.40
N ILE A 715 1.99 69.33 -48.75
CA ILE A 715 1.13 69.85 -47.70
C ILE A 715 0.59 71.18 -48.21
N ILE A 716 -0.72 71.36 -48.17
CA ILE A 716 -1.34 72.64 -48.50
C ILE A 716 -1.69 73.33 -47.20
N VAL A 717 -0.96 74.41 -46.90
CA VAL A 717 -1.24 75.28 -45.76
C VAL A 717 -2.20 76.37 -46.23
N LEU A 718 -3.44 76.29 -45.77
CA LEU A 718 -4.46 77.32 -45.96
C LEU A 718 -4.55 78.12 -44.66
N ARG A 719 -4.63 79.45 -44.76
CA ARG A 719 -4.86 80.32 -43.60
C ARG A 719 -6.34 80.61 -43.42
#